data_AF-A0A6A7RUZ4-F1
#
_entry.id   AF-A0A6A7RUZ4-F1
#
_cell.length_a   1.000
_cell.length_b   1.000
_cell.length_c   1.000
_cell.angle_alpha   90.00
_cell.angle_beta   90.00
_cell.angle_gamma   90.00
#
_symmetry.space_group_name_H-M   'P 1'
#
loop_
_entity.id
_entity.type
_entity.pdbx_description
1 polymer ?
#
loop_
_entity_poly.entity_id
_entity_poly.type
_entity_poly.pdbx_seq_one_letter_code
_entity_poly.pdbx_strand_id
1 'polypeptide(L)'
;MQPKPALVQDAEPQVQRLVEPVQPQPLPVVSQRDQSLAEPLEEKPEASAADVPESVAPTHAPDAAAATMSTTTVAVPPPAEQTVPTTMSLPAPTSVPATQAEAAAAPSAPESARLQSAETEAGSQATFLSAQRISGIVDREVIAQDNAELRQLDKVLTADRMTYWPVDDEVEAVGSARFQQRDDVVSGTRMRMRLEDQFGFFDDASYLMKRPPRQAAGAESGGAGAPDLAPTELGSEFTSGFAAPRSYGVAPGQTKLKYRDGANGQTTEARGTAQRIDFEGENQISLSSATYTTCKPGNDDWYLSTAALHLDYDNEVGSGNDATVHFLGVPILYSPWFSFSLNNQRKSGFLTPSYGSSSDSGFEFTLPYYWNIAPNMDATFEPTLLSKRGLLMGTDFRYLNTAYGGTYVGNVRGEYLPHDRVADRDRWGVALTHNQLMGGWSGAINYNRVSDSDYYTDLSSEITKTSETQLLQQGLLTYSGGGWWNATANVQSFQTLQPDPQNPVTPPYQLMPQITVNARQPDFYSTDSAFFGQYTDFVRPDASTVDGQRTVVQPQISIPYVTPGWYVTPRLGVNVTNYALSYPGSANVLPTSINRNLPIFSVDSGMTFERPSNWFGRDYTQTLEPRLYYLNIPYEDQNDIPIFDTALADFNFAQIFADNQFSGWDRINNANQLTAALSSRLIDPTSGNEIMRAMVGQRLYFTDDKVALPGTTTRQWNRSDFLAGFTGQVLPRVYADAALQYDVDNQQTDRFSIGTRYFPAAGKLLNASYSYNPQAVTPIKQVDVSGQWPLSGRLQAVGRYNYSFLQNQPIEIIGGLEYNAGCWVVRVVGQRLQTTEADATTRAFVQLELSDFSRLGSSPINLLQRRIPGYGVANQPQTDSALAEQ
;
A
#
# COMPACT_ATOMS: atom_id res chain seq x y z
N MET A 1 36.56 13.43 -35.13
CA MET A 1 37.04 13.34 -36.53
C MET A 1 36.61 11.98 -37.10
N GLN A 2 36.25 11.93 -38.37
CA GLN A 2 36.23 10.70 -39.20
C GLN A 2 37.69 10.31 -39.58
N PRO A 3 38.03 9.12 -40.15
CA PRO A 3 37.24 8.42 -41.19
C PRO A 3 37.29 6.87 -41.36
N LYS A 4 36.26 6.40 -42.09
CA LYS A 4 36.19 5.29 -43.09
C LYS A 4 36.45 3.80 -42.74
N PRO A 5 35.67 2.88 -43.37
CA PRO A 5 35.91 1.42 -43.40
C PRO A 5 36.63 0.96 -44.69
N ALA A 6 36.82 -0.36 -44.85
CA ALA A 6 37.33 -1.04 -46.06
C ALA A 6 36.42 -2.21 -46.50
N LEU A 7 36.47 -2.58 -47.79
CA LEU A 7 35.67 -3.65 -48.41
C LEU A 7 36.54 -4.87 -48.80
N VAL A 8 35.95 -6.06 -48.75
CA VAL A 8 36.20 -7.24 -49.62
C VAL A 8 34.82 -7.95 -49.72
N GLN A 9 34.08 -8.02 -50.83
CA GLN A 9 34.30 -8.49 -52.21
C GLN A 9 33.98 -10.00 -52.42
N ASP A 10 32.74 -10.21 -52.89
CA ASP A 10 32.20 -11.17 -53.87
C ASP A 10 32.62 -12.67 -53.90
N ALA A 11 31.60 -13.55 -53.81
CA ALA A 11 31.50 -14.80 -54.59
C ALA A 11 30.04 -15.33 -54.65
N GLU A 12 29.39 -15.28 -55.82
CA GLU A 12 28.20 -16.11 -56.14
C GLU A 12 28.61 -17.57 -56.45
N PRO A 13 27.67 -18.53 -56.39
CA PRO A 13 27.10 -19.00 -57.67
C PRO A 13 25.58 -19.24 -57.63
N GLN A 14 24.91 -19.01 -58.78
CA GLN A 14 23.49 -19.30 -58.99
C GLN A 14 23.22 -20.69 -59.57
N VAL A 15 22.08 -21.31 -59.20
CA VAL A 15 21.26 -22.15 -60.10
C VAL A 15 19.77 -22.02 -59.70
N GLN A 16 18.86 -21.93 -60.68
CA GLN A 16 17.40 -21.87 -60.52
C GLN A 16 16.74 -23.27 -60.63
N ARG A 17 15.55 -23.47 -60.04
CA ARG A 17 14.30 -23.80 -60.78
C ARG A 17 13.05 -23.95 -59.92
N LEU A 18 11.89 -23.83 -60.60
CA LEU A 18 10.52 -23.90 -60.08
C LEU A 18 10.04 -25.34 -59.85
N VAL A 19 9.13 -25.53 -58.89
CA VAL A 19 7.99 -26.47 -58.96
C VAL A 19 6.79 -25.83 -58.22
N GLU A 20 5.57 -26.01 -58.73
CA GLU A 20 4.30 -25.49 -58.15
C GLU A 20 3.41 -26.65 -57.60
N PRO A 21 2.21 -26.40 -57.00
CA PRO A 21 1.76 -27.18 -55.84
C PRO A 21 0.91 -28.43 -56.14
N VAL A 22 0.73 -29.27 -55.11
CA VAL A 22 -0.15 -30.45 -55.13
C VAL A 22 -1.03 -30.49 -53.87
N GLN A 23 -2.35 -30.63 -54.05
CA GLN A 23 -3.33 -30.92 -53.00
C GLN A 23 -3.45 -32.43 -52.73
N PRO A 24 -3.86 -32.84 -51.52
CA PRO A 24 -4.58 -34.09 -51.29
C PRO A 24 -6.10 -33.87 -51.16
N GLN A 25 -6.91 -34.71 -51.81
CA GLN A 25 -8.36 -34.83 -51.57
C GLN A 25 -8.71 -36.09 -50.73
N PRO A 26 -9.95 -36.23 -50.20
CA PRO A 26 -10.23 -37.07 -49.02
C PRO A 26 -10.94 -38.42 -49.31
N LEU A 27 -11.35 -39.11 -48.21
CA LEU A 27 -12.27 -40.27 -48.10
C LEU A 27 -11.64 -41.65 -48.42
N PRO A 28 -12.07 -42.78 -47.78
CA PRO A 28 -13.46 -43.29 -47.74
C PRO A 28 -14.05 -43.67 -46.36
N VAL A 29 -15.33 -44.11 -46.35
CA VAL A 29 -16.18 -44.44 -45.18
C VAL A 29 -16.77 -45.86 -45.28
N VAL A 30 -16.61 -46.71 -44.25
CA VAL A 30 -17.35 -47.97 -43.93
C VAL A 30 -17.12 -48.33 -42.44
N SER A 31 -17.95 -49.03 -41.65
CA SER A 31 -19.39 -48.87 -41.31
C SER A 31 -19.81 -49.77 -40.10
N GLN A 32 -20.58 -49.23 -39.15
CA GLN A 32 -21.58 -49.89 -38.25
C GLN A 32 -21.20 -51.02 -37.23
N ARG A 33 -22.09 -51.12 -36.22
CA ARG A 33 -22.35 -52.19 -35.21
C ARG A 33 -21.42 -52.26 -33.98
N ASP A 34 -21.92 -52.53 -32.76
CA ASP A 34 -23.31 -52.58 -32.22
C ASP A 34 -23.31 -52.52 -30.67
N GLN A 35 -24.51 -52.41 -30.05
CA GLN A 35 -24.83 -52.50 -28.59
C GLN A 35 -24.51 -51.23 -27.75
N SER A 36 -25.45 -50.48 -27.12
CA SER A 36 -26.62 -50.75 -26.25
C SER A 36 -26.24 -51.01 -24.77
N LEU A 37 -26.90 -50.51 -23.71
CA LEU A 37 -28.19 -49.81 -23.51
C LEU A 37 -27.97 -48.50 -22.67
N ALA A 38 -28.93 -47.64 -22.30
CA ALA A 38 -30.40 -47.70 -22.29
C ALA A 38 -31.07 -46.32 -22.50
N GLU A 39 -32.38 -46.32 -22.78
CA GLU A 39 -33.22 -45.16 -23.11
C GLU A 39 -34.11 -44.66 -21.93
N PRO A 40 -34.73 -43.46 -22.05
CA PRO A 40 -35.40 -42.77 -20.93
C PRO A 40 -36.88 -43.15 -20.74
N LEU A 41 -37.53 -42.51 -19.76
CA LEU A 41 -38.99 -42.41 -19.66
C LEU A 41 -39.45 -41.01 -20.07
N GLU A 42 -40.31 -40.95 -21.08
CA GLU A 42 -41.12 -39.80 -21.47
C GLU A 42 -42.56 -40.06 -21.01
N GLU A 43 -43.25 -39.06 -20.43
CA GLU A 43 -44.72 -39.05 -20.39
C GLU A 43 -45.26 -37.63 -20.62
N LYS A 44 -46.48 -37.53 -21.14
CA LYS A 44 -46.98 -36.37 -21.89
C LYS A 44 -48.05 -35.55 -21.13
N PRO A 45 -48.39 -34.34 -21.61
CA PRO A 45 -49.18 -33.37 -20.84
C PRO A 45 -50.69 -33.59 -20.96
N GLU A 46 -51.43 -32.99 -20.03
CA GLU A 46 -52.85 -32.69 -20.19
C GLU A 46 -53.17 -31.32 -19.58
N ALA A 47 -54.29 -30.72 -19.97
CA ALA A 47 -54.68 -29.36 -19.58
C ALA A 47 -56.15 -29.30 -19.17
N SER A 48 -56.48 -28.45 -18.20
CA SER A 48 -57.87 -28.15 -17.82
C SER A 48 -57.99 -26.76 -17.19
N ALA A 49 -59.16 -26.15 -17.30
CA ALA A 49 -59.52 -24.85 -16.74
C ALA A 49 -60.85 -24.95 -15.98
N ALA A 50 -61.04 -24.13 -14.94
CA ALA A 50 -62.30 -23.99 -14.19
C ALA A 50 -62.36 -22.62 -13.45
N ASP A 51 -63.55 -22.26 -13.00
CA ASP A 51 -63.98 -20.89 -12.63
C ASP A 51 -64.07 -20.60 -11.10
N VAL A 52 -63.81 -19.33 -10.69
CA VAL A 52 -64.69 -18.31 -10.00
C VAL A 52 -65.63 -18.79 -8.84
N PRO A 53 -66.03 -18.01 -7.77
CA PRO A 53 -65.89 -16.56 -7.43
C PRO A 53 -65.48 -16.18 -5.96
N GLU A 54 -65.47 -14.86 -5.66
CA GLU A 54 -65.89 -14.19 -4.38
C GLU A 54 -65.11 -14.41 -3.06
N SER A 55 -65.14 -13.57 -2.01
CA SER A 55 -65.58 -12.16 -1.75
C SER A 55 -64.81 -11.66 -0.49
N VAL A 56 -64.55 -10.38 -0.20
CA VAL A 56 -65.40 -9.43 0.55
C VAL A 56 -64.62 -8.12 0.75
N ALA A 57 -65.28 -6.95 0.75
CA ALA A 57 -64.71 -5.64 1.15
C ALA A 57 -65.19 -5.19 2.55
N PRO A 58 -64.67 -4.08 3.10
CA PRO A 58 -65.55 -2.91 3.11
C PRO A 58 -64.88 -1.55 2.83
N THR A 59 -65.72 -0.62 2.41
CA THR A 59 -65.44 0.81 2.13
C THR A 59 -65.44 1.67 3.39
N HIS A 60 -64.77 2.84 3.35
CA HIS A 60 -65.45 4.10 3.67
C HIS A 60 -64.76 5.37 3.10
N ALA A 61 -65.57 6.23 2.51
CA ALA A 61 -65.42 7.68 2.35
C ALA A 61 -66.74 8.32 2.91
N PRO A 62 -67.02 9.65 2.91
CA PRO A 62 -66.60 10.75 2.01
C PRO A 62 -65.78 11.85 2.79
N ASP A 63 -65.59 13.13 2.41
CA ASP A 63 -66.39 14.05 1.59
C ASP A 63 -65.61 15.27 0.99
N ALA A 64 -66.32 16.16 0.29
CA ALA A 64 -65.86 17.30 -0.53
C ALA A 64 -65.33 18.53 0.30
N ALA A 65 -64.88 19.69 -0.25
CA ALA A 65 -65.12 20.32 -1.56
C ALA A 65 -64.05 21.36 -2.00
N ALA A 66 -64.35 22.14 -3.05
CA ALA A 66 -63.55 23.22 -3.66
C ALA A 66 -63.60 24.55 -2.81
N ALA A 67 -63.00 25.71 -3.16
CA ALA A 67 -62.66 26.26 -4.49
C ALA A 67 -61.71 27.50 -4.50
N THR A 68 -61.16 27.80 -5.69
CA THR A 68 -60.89 29.11 -6.36
C THR A 68 -60.25 30.34 -5.66
N MET A 69 -59.18 30.83 -6.33
CA MET A 69 -58.87 32.24 -6.72
C MET A 69 -58.32 33.30 -5.74
N SER A 70 -57.08 33.72 -6.03
CA SER A 70 -56.56 35.09 -6.28
C SER A 70 -57.22 36.35 -5.66
N THR A 71 -56.40 37.23 -5.07
CA THR A 71 -56.21 38.63 -5.55
C THR A 71 -55.00 39.36 -4.92
N THR A 72 -54.53 40.39 -5.64
CA THR A 72 -53.59 41.48 -5.29
C THR A 72 -54.14 42.41 -4.16
N THR A 73 -53.47 43.40 -3.54
CA THR A 73 -52.52 44.43 -4.04
C THR A 73 -51.88 45.27 -2.88
N VAL A 74 -50.65 45.81 -3.05
CA VAL A 74 -50.11 47.15 -2.62
C VAL A 74 -50.30 47.64 -1.14
N ALA A 75 -49.27 48.09 -0.40
CA ALA A 75 -48.62 49.43 -0.51
C ALA A 75 -47.18 49.54 0.10
N VAL A 76 -46.55 50.74 0.05
CA VAL A 76 -45.08 50.95 0.17
C VAL A 76 -44.69 52.17 1.11
N PRO A 77 -43.52 52.88 1.09
CA PRO A 77 -42.68 53.23 2.28
C PRO A 77 -42.49 54.78 2.45
N PRO A 78 -41.31 55.42 2.73
CA PRO A 78 -40.05 55.12 3.47
C PRO A 78 -39.91 56.12 4.68
N PRO A 79 -38.82 56.86 5.05
CA PRO A 79 -37.35 56.91 4.79
C PRO A 79 -36.54 56.53 6.09
N ALA A 80 -35.29 56.90 6.46
CA ALA A 80 -34.11 57.67 5.96
C ALA A 80 -32.88 57.34 6.89
N GLU A 81 -31.61 57.76 6.70
CA GLU A 81 -30.71 57.78 5.52
C GLU A 81 -29.27 58.26 5.91
N GLN A 82 -28.25 57.95 5.09
CA GLN A 82 -26.95 58.68 4.94
C GLN A 82 -25.91 58.75 6.11
N THR A 83 -24.65 59.20 5.94
CA THR A 83 -23.49 58.57 5.22
C THR A 83 -22.09 59.12 5.69
N VAL A 84 -21.01 58.38 5.36
CA VAL A 84 -19.51 58.59 5.35
C VAL A 84 -18.94 60.02 4.99
N PRO A 85 -17.59 60.34 4.94
CA PRO A 85 -16.31 59.57 5.09
C PRO A 85 -15.05 60.22 5.79
N THR A 86 -13.92 59.46 5.88
CA THR A 86 -12.46 59.88 5.91
C THR A 86 -11.89 60.61 7.17
N THR A 87 -10.57 60.62 7.50
CA THR A 87 -9.28 60.67 6.74
C THR A 87 -8.10 59.79 7.30
N MET A 88 -6.86 59.94 6.78
CA MET A 88 -5.64 59.11 7.00
C MET A 88 -4.65 59.63 8.07
N SER A 89 -3.79 58.76 8.66
CA SER A 89 -2.30 58.91 8.74
C SER A 89 -1.56 57.72 9.41
N LEU A 90 -0.28 57.53 9.09
CA LEU A 90 0.78 56.77 9.82
C LEU A 90 1.59 57.71 10.76
N PRO A 91 2.60 57.30 11.57
CA PRO A 91 3.26 55.98 11.74
C PRO A 91 3.37 55.48 13.22
N ALA A 92 4.15 54.41 13.46
CA ALA A 92 4.48 53.85 14.80
C ALA A 92 5.66 54.59 15.49
N PRO A 93 5.91 54.39 16.82
CA PRO A 93 6.68 53.22 17.28
C PRO A 93 6.31 52.63 18.67
N THR A 94 7.10 51.63 19.07
CA THR A 94 7.13 50.78 20.30
C THR A 94 7.00 51.44 21.69
N SER A 95 6.34 50.75 22.64
CA SER A 95 6.85 50.55 24.02
C SER A 95 6.13 49.40 24.78
N VAL A 96 6.67 49.02 25.94
CA VAL A 96 6.29 47.86 26.80
C VAL A 96 5.13 48.22 27.76
N PRO A 97 4.21 47.30 28.11
CA PRO A 97 3.04 47.59 28.97
C PRO A 97 3.37 47.75 30.46
N ALA A 98 2.40 48.29 31.21
CA ALA A 98 2.41 48.36 32.66
C ALA A 98 1.14 47.76 33.30
N THR A 99 1.35 47.16 34.47
CA THR A 99 0.41 46.85 35.57
C THR A 99 -0.59 47.98 35.87
N GLN A 100 -1.74 47.80 36.53
CA GLN A 100 -2.11 46.94 37.69
C GLN A 100 -3.68 46.86 37.73
N ALA A 101 -4.44 46.21 38.64
CA ALA A 101 -4.24 45.61 39.96
C ALA A 101 -5.34 44.50 40.16
N GLU A 102 -5.16 43.40 40.93
CA GLU A 102 -5.36 43.26 42.40
C GLU A 102 -6.87 43.16 42.79
N ALA A 103 -7.34 42.37 43.76
CA ALA A 103 -6.76 41.74 44.97
C ALA A 103 -7.45 40.36 45.24
N ALA A 104 -7.23 39.56 46.31
CA ALA A 104 -6.12 39.21 47.22
C ALA A 104 -6.72 38.33 48.37
N ALA A 105 -6.06 37.40 49.06
CA ALA A 105 -4.80 36.68 48.86
C ALA A 105 -5.03 35.19 49.27
N ALA A 106 -4.52 34.50 50.31
CA ALA A 106 -3.41 34.57 51.29
C ALA A 106 -3.40 33.25 52.11
N PRO A 107 -2.34 32.87 52.87
CA PRO A 107 -0.93 33.26 52.79
C PRO A 107 0.07 32.07 52.83
N SER A 108 1.36 32.33 52.58
CA SER A 108 2.49 31.41 52.86
C SER A 108 3.66 32.16 53.50
N ALA A 109 4.46 31.47 54.33
CA ALA A 109 5.54 32.06 55.13
C ALA A 109 6.90 32.10 54.38
N PRO A 110 7.89 32.93 54.81
CA PRO A 110 8.93 33.43 53.91
C PRO A 110 10.26 32.64 53.87
N GLU A 111 11.00 32.94 52.81
CA GLU A 111 12.33 32.44 52.45
C GLU A 111 13.45 32.95 53.38
N SER A 112 14.52 32.16 53.54
CA SER A 112 15.76 32.55 54.23
C SER A 112 16.94 32.50 53.25
N ALA A 113 17.83 33.49 53.34
CA ALA A 113 18.74 33.83 52.26
C ALA A 113 19.96 32.89 52.11
N ARG A 114 20.44 32.80 50.86
CA ARG A 114 21.81 32.48 50.42
C ARG A 114 22.76 31.89 51.50
N LEU A 115 23.03 30.60 51.37
CA LEU A 115 24.42 30.14 51.40
C LEU A 115 24.93 30.02 49.95
N GLN A 116 26.22 30.24 49.76
CA GLN A 116 26.86 29.96 48.49
C GLN A 116 26.83 28.45 48.24
N SER A 117 26.55 28.05 47.00
CA SER A 117 26.92 26.73 46.50
C SER A 117 28.46 26.69 46.42
N ALA A 118 29.10 26.39 47.55
CA ALA A 118 30.47 25.93 47.55
C ALA A 118 30.55 24.68 46.66
N GLU A 119 31.66 24.53 45.95
CA GLU A 119 31.98 23.30 45.24
C GLU A 119 32.20 22.21 46.29
N THR A 120 31.14 21.48 46.64
CA THR A 120 31.29 20.20 47.32
C THR A 120 32.02 19.27 46.36
N GLU A 121 33.18 18.78 46.79
CA GLU A 121 33.99 17.81 46.05
C GLU A 121 33.15 16.59 45.65
N ALA A 122 33.60 15.84 44.64
CA ALA A 122 32.92 14.63 44.16
C ALA A 122 32.86 13.56 45.28
N GLY A 123 31.79 13.63 46.09
CA GLY A 123 31.71 12.94 47.37
C GLY A 123 31.00 11.59 47.28
N SER A 124 31.79 10.53 47.50
CA SER A 124 31.40 9.17 47.93
C SER A 124 29.90 8.81 47.83
N GLN A 125 29.59 7.97 46.84
CA GLN A 125 28.27 7.33 46.73
C GLN A 125 27.95 6.53 48.00
N ALA A 126 26.71 6.64 48.50
CA ALA A 126 26.30 5.94 49.72
C ALA A 126 26.00 4.46 49.45
N THR A 127 26.99 3.58 49.70
CA THR A 127 26.83 2.12 49.63
C THR A 127 26.19 1.59 50.92
N PHE A 128 25.04 0.92 50.79
CA PHE A 128 24.33 0.29 51.90
C PHE A 128 24.59 -1.21 51.90
N LEU A 129 25.20 -1.75 52.97
CA LEU A 129 25.41 -3.19 53.16
C LEU A 129 24.58 -3.69 54.34
N SER A 130 23.87 -4.80 54.15
CA SER A 130 23.05 -5.46 55.17
C SER A 130 23.21 -6.98 55.10
N ALA A 131 23.19 -7.65 56.26
CA ALA A 131 23.23 -9.10 56.40
C ALA A 131 22.84 -9.50 57.83
N GLN A 132 22.60 -10.78 58.10
CA GLN A 132 22.41 -11.25 59.48
C GLN A 132 23.72 -11.19 60.29
N ARG A 133 24.87 -11.29 59.62
CA ARG A 133 26.21 -11.12 60.20
C ARG A 133 27.08 -10.24 59.32
N ILE A 134 27.68 -9.23 59.91
CA ILE A 134 28.70 -8.38 59.29
C ILE A 134 29.93 -8.40 60.20
N SER A 135 31.12 -8.64 59.62
CA SER A 135 32.39 -8.74 60.33
C SER A 135 33.53 -8.27 59.42
N GLY A 136 34.60 -7.69 59.98
CA GLY A 136 35.72 -7.21 59.17
C GLY A 136 36.48 -6.05 59.81
N ILE A 137 37.19 -5.31 58.97
CA ILE A 137 37.93 -4.09 59.32
C ILE A 137 37.31 -2.94 58.52
N VAL A 138 36.75 -1.96 59.23
CA VAL A 138 36.18 -0.72 58.64
C VAL A 138 37.22 -0.05 57.74
N ASP A 139 36.76 0.49 56.61
CA ASP A 139 37.58 1.13 55.57
C ASP A 139 38.68 0.24 54.96
N ARG A 140 38.52 -1.10 55.04
CA ARG A 140 39.44 -2.06 54.41
C ARG A 140 38.78 -3.32 53.85
N GLU A 141 37.99 -4.01 54.66
CA GLU A 141 37.42 -5.33 54.30
C GLU A 141 36.16 -5.59 55.14
N VAL A 142 35.02 -5.82 54.49
CA VAL A 142 33.74 -6.07 55.15
C VAL A 142 33.13 -7.36 54.62
N ILE A 143 33.08 -8.39 55.48
CA ILE A 143 32.50 -9.70 55.19
C ILE A 143 31.07 -9.73 55.74
N ALA A 144 30.11 -9.78 54.83
CA ALA A 144 28.70 -9.99 55.10
C ALA A 144 28.31 -11.46 54.85
N GLN A 145 27.50 -12.04 55.73
CA GLN A 145 27.11 -13.46 55.69
C GLN A 145 25.65 -13.66 56.09
N ASP A 146 25.07 -14.74 55.55
CA ASP A 146 23.71 -15.20 55.82
C ASP A 146 22.68 -14.14 55.32
N ASN A 147 22.33 -14.21 54.03
CA ASN A 147 21.55 -13.21 53.27
C ASN A 147 22.24 -11.83 53.22
N ALA A 148 23.38 -11.73 52.54
CA ALA A 148 24.05 -10.45 52.31
C ALA A 148 23.40 -9.69 51.14
N GLU A 149 23.03 -8.43 51.36
CA GLU A 149 22.53 -7.50 50.35
C GLU A 149 23.33 -6.18 50.39
N LEU A 150 23.88 -5.78 49.24
CA LEU A 150 24.57 -4.51 49.00
C LEU A 150 23.77 -3.69 47.98
N ARG A 151 23.60 -2.39 48.23
CA ARG A 151 22.93 -1.44 47.32
C ARG A 151 23.76 -0.20 47.10
N GLN A 152 23.81 0.26 45.84
CA GLN A 152 24.51 1.46 45.40
C GLN A 152 23.79 2.03 44.17
N LEU A 153 23.16 3.20 44.29
CA LEU A 153 22.34 3.83 43.25
C LEU A 153 21.27 2.87 42.64
N ASP A 154 21.44 2.47 41.37
CA ASP A 154 20.54 1.56 40.63
C ASP A 154 21.04 0.10 40.60
N LYS A 155 22.13 -0.20 41.32
CA LYS A 155 22.77 -1.52 41.46
C LYS A 155 22.34 -2.17 42.80
N VAL A 156 21.87 -3.41 42.73
CA VAL A 156 21.55 -4.27 43.89
C VAL A 156 22.25 -5.61 43.74
N LEU A 157 23.03 -6.00 44.74
CA LEU A 157 23.79 -7.25 44.77
C LEU A 157 23.39 -8.08 46.00
N THR A 158 23.05 -9.35 45.80
CA THR A 158 22.67 -10.29 46.86
C THR A 158 23.47 -11.59 46.78
N ALA A 159 23.85 -12.18 47.92
CA ALA A 159 24.59 -13.45 48.00
C ALA A 159 24.49 -14.12 49.39
N ASP A 160 24.85 -15.40 49.46
CA ASP A 160 24.96 -16.16 50.72
C ASP A 160 26.12 -15.66 51.59
N ARG A 161 27.25 -15.32 50.92
CA ARG A 161 28.40 -14.62 51.49
C ARG A 161 28.90 -13.55 50.52
N MET A 162 29.26 -12.40 51.06
CA MET A 162 29.84 -11.28 50.32
C MET A 162 31.06 -10.74 51.07
N THR A 163 32.14 -10.42 50.35
CA THR A 163 33.30 -9.67 50.87
C THR A 163 33.44 -8.41 50.03
N TYR A 164 33.42 -7.24 50.68
CA TYR A 164 33.56 -5.94 50.04
C TYR A 164 34.83 -5.26 50.55
N TRP A 165 35.66 -4.75 49.64
CA TRP A 165 36.89 -4.02 49.91
C TRP A 165 36.69 -2.54 49.50
N PRO A 166 36.29 -1.64 50.43
CA PRO A 166 35.80 -0.31 50.09
C PRO A 166 36.84 0.65 49.48
N VAL A 167 38.13 0.28 49.52
CA VAL A 167 39.23 1.08 48.97
C VAL A 167 39.40 0.85 47.47
N ASP A 168 39.13 -0.37 47.01
CA ASP A 168 39.26 -0.79 45.61
C ASP A 168 37.89 -0.82 44.88
N ASP A 169 36.81 -0.52 45.62
CA ASP A 169 35.39 -0.72 45.28
C ASP A 169 35.06 -2.15 44.80
N GLU A 170 35.82 -3.14 45.28
CA GLU A 170 35.70 -4.53 44.84
C GLU A 170 34.78 -5.35 45.75
N VAL A 171 33.86 -6.11 45.14
CA VAL A 171 33.07 -7.14 45.81
C VAL A 171 33.39 -8.52 45.26
N GLU A 172 33.65 -9.48 46.14
CA GLU A 172 33.55 -10.92 45.87
C GLU A 172 32.29 -11.50 46.55
N ALA A 173 31.38 -12.04 45.75
CA ALA A 173 30.13 -12.64 46.19
C ALA A 173 30.11 -14.14 45.84
N VAL A 174 29.75 -14.99 46.81
CA VAL A 174 29.86 -16.45 46.72
C VAL A 174 28.59 -17.10 47.28
N GLY A 175 28.02 -18.01 46.50
CA GLY A 175 26.74 -18.63 46.81
C GLY A 175 25.57 -17.71 46.45
N SER A 176 24.67 -18.21 45.58
CA SER A 176 23.44 -17.51 45.17
C SER A 176 23.66 -16.07 44.68
N ALA A 177 24.83 -15.79 44.08
CA ALA A 177 25.27 -14.43 43.76
C ALA A 177 24.42 -13.84 42.63
N ARG A 178 23.68 -12.78 42.93
CA ARG A 178 22.75 -12.10 42.01
C ARG A 178 22.98 -10.60 42.00
N PHE A 179 23.30 -10.06 40.84
CA PHE A 179 23.41 -8.63 40.57
C PHE A 179 22.23 -8.19 39.70
N GLN A 180 21.62 -7.06 40.06
CA GLN A 180 20.57 -6.41 39.30
C GLN A 180 20.94 -4.95 39.10
N GLN A 181 20.86 -4.47 37.86
CA GLN A 181 21.03 -3.07 37.50
C GLN A 181 19.82 -2.64 36.69
N ARG A 182 18.99 -1.76 37.26
CA ARG A 182 17.67 -1.39 36.71
C ARG A 182 16.79 -2.65 36.52
N ASP A 183 16.40 -2.95 35.28
CA ASP A 183 15.60 -4.13 34.90
C ASP A 183 16.45 -5.35 34.46
N ASP A 184 17.76 -5.17 34.22
CA ASP A 184 18.66 -6.25 33.83
C ASP A 184 19.17 -6.99 35.07
N VAL A 185 19.24 -8.33 34.99
CA VAL A 185 19.61 -9.22 36.10
C VAL A 185 20.62 -10.26 35.62
N VAL A 186 21.68 -10.45 36.39
CA VAL A 186 22.67 -11.54 36.23
C VAL A 186 22.74 -12.34 37.53
N SER A 187 22.90 -13.66 37.47
CA SER A 187 23.02 -14.53 38.65
C SER A 187 23.89 -15.75 38.37
N GLY A 188 24.81 -16.10 39.28
CA GLY A 188 25.77 -17.20 39.12
C GLY A 188 26.24 -17.81 40.45
N THR A 189 27.17 -18.75 40.38
CA THR A 189 27.71 -19.45 41.57
C THR A 189 28.72 -18.59 42.34
N ARG A 190 29.49 -17.78 41.60
CA ARG A 190 30.48 -16.83 42.10
C ARG A 190 30.47 -15.57 41.24
N MET A 191 30.69 -14.42 41.88
CA MET A 191 30.93 -13.13 41.26
C MET A 191 32.16 -12.50 41.90
N ARG A 192 32.99 -11.81 41.11
CA ARG A 192 33.97 -10.84 41.62
C ARG A 192 34.06 -9.64 40.69
N MET A 193 33.79 -8.44 41.19
CA MET A 193 33.66 -7.23 40.37
C MET A 193 33.97 -5.96 41.17
N ARG A 194 34.61 -4.99 40.51
CA ARG A 194 34.74 -3.60 40.97
C ARG A 194 33.51 -2.83 40.52
N LEU A 195 32.71 -2.30 41.46
CA LEU A 195 31.32 -1.91 41.19
C LEU A 195 31.20 -0.65 40.34
N GLU A 196 32.06 0.35 40.54
CA GLU A 196 32.14 1.59 39.76
C GLU A 196 32.59 1.31 38.33
N ASP A 197 33.82 0.83 38.11
CA ASP A 197 34.41 0.50 36.79
C ASP A 197 33.67 -0.63 36.03
N GLN A 198 32.75 -1.34 36.69
CA GLN A 198 32.08 -2.58 36.27
C GLN A 198 33.01 -3.73 35.86
N PHE A 199 34.32 -3.64 36.15
CA PHE A 199 35.31 -4.64 35.78
C PHE A 199 35.22 -5.89 36.67
N GLY A 200 35.01 -7.08 36.11
CA GLY A 200 34.79 -8.28 36.92
C GLY A 200 34.37 -9.53 36.14
N PHE A 201 33.84 -10.53 36.85
CA PHE A 201 33.29 -11.75 36.25
C PHE A 201 32.18 -12.41 37.08
N PHE A 202 31.42 -13.28 36.42
CA PHE A 202 30.51 -14.27 36.99
C PHE A 202 30.83 -15.66 36.45
N ASP A 203 30.92 -16.66 37.32
CA ASP A 203 31.00 -18.08 36.96
C ASP A 203 29.59 -18.72 37.02
N ASP A 204 29.30 -19.68 36.13
CA ASP A 204 28.01 -20.37 35.97
C ASP A 204 26.80 -19.40 35.85
N ALA A 205 26.94 -18.40 34.98
CA ALA A 205 26.03 -17.28 34.89
C ALA A 205 24.70 -17.60 34.18
N SER A 206 23.64 -16.95 34.65
CA SER A 206 22.33 -16.83 34.02
C SER A 206 21.95 -15.36 33.96
N TYR A 207 21.26 -14.92 32.90
CA TYR A 207 20.90 -13.53 32.71
C TYR A 207 19.50 -13.34 32.15
N LEU A 208 18.90 -12.20 32.50
CA LEU A 208 17.66 -11.66 31.96
C LEU A 208 17.90 -10.18 31.65
N MET A 209 17.70 -9.78 30.40
CA MET A 209 17.75 -8.39 29.95
C MET A 209 16.36 -7.90 29.55
N LYS A 210 16.08 -6.62 29.79
CA LYS A 210 14.88 -5.94 29.32
C LYS A 210 15.24 -4.67 28.57
N ARG A 211 14.95 -4.65 27.26
CA ARG A 211 15.20 -3.48 26.41
C ARG A 211 13.88 -2.81 26.04
N PRO A 212 13.59 -1.58 26.52
CA PRO A 212 12.37 -0.88 26.14
C PRO A 212 12.40 -0.54 24.64
N PRO A 213 11.24 -0.50 23.97
CA PRO A 213 11.19 -0.25 22.53
C PRO A 213 11.64 1.18 22.24
N ARG A 214 12.70 1.31 21.42
CA ARG A 214 13.33 2.60 21.16
C ARG A 214 12.41 3.46 20.30
N GLN A 215 12.00 4.62 20.81
CA GLN A 215 11.42 5.65 19.95
C GLN A 215 12.49 6.13 18.97
N ALA A 216 12.15 6.23 17.68
CA ALA A 216 13.04 6.81 16.68
C ALA A 216 13.40 8.25 17.08
N ALA A 217 14.68 8.48 17.37
CA ALA A 217 15.16 9.76 17.89
C ALA A 217 15.15 10.85 16.81
N GLY A 218 14.82 12.08 17.19
CA GLY A 218 15.25 13.26 16.43
C GLY A 218 14.51 13.59 15.14
N ALA A 219 13.24 13.17 14.97
CA ALA A 219 12.34 13.88 14.05
C ALA A 219 11.91 15.23 14.65
N GLU A 220 12.88 16.12 14.89
CA GLU A 220 12.62 17.48 15.38
C GLU A 220 11.76 18.26 14.38
N SER A 221 10.76 18.98 14.88
CA SER A 221 9.77 19.67 14.05
C SER A 221 10.31 20.99 13.48
N GLY A 222 11.34 20.91 12.64
CA GLY A 222 11.77 22.02 11.79
C GLY A 222 10.66 22.39 10.80
N GLY A 223 10.06 23.57 10.98
CA GLY A 223 8.91 24.02 10.19
C GLY A 223 9.30 24.54 8.80
N ALA A 224 9.36 23.65 7.81
CA ALA A 224 9.38 24.00 6.39
C ALA A 224 8.56 22.98 5.58
N GLY A 225 7.77 23.45 4.61
CA GLY A 225 6.91 22.57 3.81
C GLY A 225 7.67 21.84 2.71
N ALA A 226 7.93 20.55 2.90
CA ALA A 226 8.28 19.63 1.82
C ALA A 226 6.98 19.00 1.24
N PRO A 227 6.80 18.94 -0.08
CA PRO A 227 5.68 18.22 -0.67
C PRO A 227 5.89 16.72 -0.54
N ASP A 228 4.83 16.02 -0.13
CA ASP A 228 4.86 14.59 0.21
C ASP A 228 4.84 13.74 -1.07
N LEU A 229 6.02 13.46 -1.64
CA LEU A 229 6.17 12.57 -2.80
C LEU A 229 6.28 11.11 -2.36
N ALA A 230 5.19 10.60 -1.80
CA ALA A 230 4.94 9.16 -1.76
C ALA A 230 4.87 8.64 -3.21
N PRO A 231 5.58 7.55 -3.57
CA PRO A 231 5.36 6.88 -4.84
C PRO A 231 3.90 6.46 -4.94
N THR A 232 3.21 6.87 -6.02
CA THR A 232 1.84 6.44 -6.26
C THR A 232 1.83 5.00 -6.77
N GLU A 233 2.14 4.04 -5.89
CA GLU A 233 1.88 2.65 -6.18
C GLU A 233 0.37 2.48 -6.41
N LEU A 234 0.01 2.19 -7.66
CA LEU A 234 -1.31 1.73 -8.05
C LEU A 234 -1.48 0.31 -7.53
N GLY A 235 -1.60 0.20 -6.21
CA GLY A 235 -1.94 -1.01 -5.49
C GLY A 235 -3.29 -1.51 -6.00
N SER A 236 -3.24 -2.54 -6.84
CA SER A 236 -4.42 -3.27 -7.28
C SER A 236 -5.05 -4.06 -6.13
N GLU A 237 -5.74 -3.32 -5.25
CA GLU A 237 -6.93 -3.84 -4.59
C GLU A 237 -7.90 -4.32 -5.68
N PHE A 238 -8.59 -5.43 -5.43
CA PHE A 238 -9.71 -5.86 -6.27
C PHE A 238 -10.93 -4.95 -6.03
N THR A 239 -10.83 -3.70 -6.47
CA THR A 239 -12.01 -2.85 -6.66
C THR A 239 -12.85 -3.46 -7.78
N SER A 240 -14.15 -3.62 -7.57
CA SER A 240 -15.04 -4.32 -8.52
C SER A 240 -15.42 -3.49 -9.76
N GLY A 241 -14.62 -2.47 -10.11
CA GLY A 241 -15.03 -1.33 -10.95
C GLY A 241 -15.99 -0.36 -10.24
N PHE A 242 -16.60 -0.77 -9.13
CA PHE A 242 -17.66 -0.05 -8.42
C PHE A 242 -17.29 0.49 -7.04
N ALA A 243 -16.02 0.42 -6.64
CA ALA A 243 -15.58 1.03 -5.40
C ALA A 243 -15.88 2.54 -5.44
N ALA A 244 -16.96 2.94 -4.75
CA ALA A 244 -17.31 4.34 -4.64
C ALA A 244 -16.10 5.10 -4.08
N PRO A 245 -15.73 6.28 -4.63
CA PRO A 245 -14.62 7.02 -4.10
C PRO A 245 -14.86 7.24 -2.61
N ARG A 246 -13.92 6.74 -1.78
CA ARG A 246 -13.70 7.23 -0.43
C ARG A 246 -13.32 8.68 -0.60
N SER A 247 -14.31 9.56 -0.46
CA SER A 247 -14.13 10.99 -0.59
C SER A 247 -13.20 11.43 0.54
N TYR A 248 -11.92 11.64 0.22
CA TYR A 248 -11.00 12.42 1.04
C TYR A 248 -11.52 13.85 1.10
N GLY A 249 -12.53 14.05 1.95
CA GLY A 249 -13.10 15.35 2.28
C GLY A 249 -12.07 16.12 3.10
N VAL A 250 -11.10 16.73 2.41
CA VAL A 250 -10.13 17.63 3.01
C VAL A 250 -10.86 18.91 3.42
N ALA A 251 -11.47 18.89 4.61
CA ALA A 251 -11.93 20.10 5.27
C ALA A 251 -10.71 20.98 5.58
N PRO A 252 -10.68 22.25 5.14
CA PRO A 252 -9.54 23.12 5.38
C PRO A 252 -9.44 23.47 6.87
N GLY A 253 -8.46 22.90 7.58
CA GLY A 253 -8.15 23.30 8.96
C GLY A 253 -7.59 22.22 9.90
N GLN A 254 -7.70 20.92 9.58
CA GLN A 254 -7.14 19.86 10.44
C GLN A 254 -6.37 18.79 9.67
N THR A 255 -5.03 18.87 9.72
CA THR A 255 -4.12 17.86 9.16
C THR A 255 -2.97 17.56 10.12
N LYS A 256 -3.11 16.46 10.89
CA LYS A 256 -2.00 15.62 11.41
C LYS A 256 -2.52 14.39 12.17
N LEU A 257 -3.23 13.50 11.46
CA LEU A 257 -3.24 12.09 11.86
C LEU A 257 -1.84 11.53 11.60
N LYS A 258 -1.01 11.49 12.65
CA LYS A 258 0.32 10.89 12.60
C LYS A 258 0.16 9.38 12.47
N TYR A 259 0.30 8.85 11.26
CA TYR A 259 0.63 7.43 11.10
C TYR A 259 1.97 7.20 11.81
N ARG A 260 2.00 6.29 12.78
CA ARG A 260 3.23 5.89 13.46
C ARG A 260 3.73 4.63 12.78
N ASP A 261 4.69 4.80 11.87
CA ASP A 261 5.47 3.67 11.36
C ASP A 261 6.12 2.88 12.51
N GLY A 262 6.29 1.58 12.26
CA GLY A 262 6.38 0.58 13.30
C GLY A 262 7.54 0.73 14.28
N ALA A 263 7.19 1.00 15.54
CA ALA A 263 7.93 0.51 16.69
C ALA A 263 6.94 -0.24 17.59
N ASN A 264 7.11 -1.56 17.76
CA ASN A 264 6.29 -2.35 18.67
C ASN A 264 6.35 -1.74 20.07
N GLY A 265 5.21 -1.40 20.67
CA GLY A 265 5.14 -0.81 22.02
C GLY A 265 5.45 -1.78 23.17
N GLN A 266 6.23 -2.84 22.92
CA GLN A 266 6.54 -3.89 23.88
C GLN A 266 8.05 -3.92 24.17
N THR A 267 8.40 -4.02 25.44
CA THR A 267 9.77 -4.26 25.91
C THR A 267 10.20 -5.66 25.49
N THR A 268 11.28 -5.78 24.71
CA THR A 268 11.87 -7.08 24.40
C THR A 268 12.53 -7.62 25.66
N GLU A 269 11.99 -8.71 26.18
CA GLU A 269 12.58 -9.51 27.26
C GLU A 269 13.38 -10.66 26.64
N ALA A 270 14.67 -10.73 26.96
CA ALA A 270 15.56 -11.78 26.48
C ALA A 270 16.37 -12.37 27.63
N ARG A 271 16.61 -13.69 27.60
CA ARG A 271 17.35 -14.40 28.66
C ARG A 271 18.41 -15.32 28.09
N GLY A 272 19.29 -15.78 28.97
CA GLY A 272 20.37 -16.69 28.60
C GLY A 272 21.10 -17.29 29.79
N THR A 273 22.07 -18.14 29.46
CA THR A 273 23.08 -18.68 30.37
C THR A 273 24.45 -18.56 29.71
N ALA A 274 25.51 -18.54 30.50
CA ALA A 274 26.90 -18.59 30.02
C ALA A 274 27.75 -19.33 31.05
N GLN A 275 28.75 -20.08 30.61
CA GLN A 275 29.68 -20.76 31.53
C GLN A 275 30.44 -19.73 32.38
N ARG A 276 30.79 -18.60 31.77
CA ARG A 276 31.38 -17.44 32.43
C ARG A 276 31.06 -16.18 31.65
N ILE A 277 30.77 -15.10 32.37
CA ILE A 277 30.66 -13.73 31.83
C ILE A 277 31.80 -12.93 32.45
N ASP A 278 32.67 -12.37 31.62
CA ASP A 278 33.69 -11.40 31.99
C ASP A 278 33.21 -10.00 31.56
N PHE A 279 33.29 -9.04 32.48
CA PHE A 279 32.99 -7.63 32.24
C PHE A 279 34.33 -6.90 32.21
N GLU A 280 34.67 -6.34 31.05
CA GLU A 280 35.98 -5.73 30.76
C GLU A 280 35.96 -4.19 30.92
N GLY A 281 34.80 -3.64 31.30
CA GLY A 281 34.52 -2.23 31.61
C GLY A 281 33.01 -1.96 31.50
N GLU A 282 32.57 -0.71 31.72
CA GLU A 282 31.14 -0.33 31.61
C GLU A 282 30.51 -0.71 30.25
N ASN A 283 31.29 -0.65 29.16
CA ASN A 283 30.83 -0.84 27.78
C ASN A 283 31.30 -2.14 27.11
N GLN A 284 32.01 -3.03 27.81
CA GLN A 284 32.64 -4.22 27.19
C GLN A 284 32.30 -5.50 27.97
N ILE A 285 31.58 -6.43 27.35
CA ILE A 285 31.13 -7.68 28.00
C ILE A 285 31.44 -8.90 27.12
N SER A 286 32.19 -9.84 27.66
CA SER A 286 32.54 -11.12 27.03
C SER A 286 31.81 -12.28 27.72
N LEU A 287 31.12 -13.12 26.94
CA LEU A 287 30.40 -14.30 27.40
C LEU A 287 30.97 -15.55 26.72
N SER A 288 31.23 -16.59 27.51
CA SER A 288 31.73 -17.89 27.04
C SER A 288 30.67 -18.98 27.19
N SER A 289 30.59 -19.88 26.19
CA SER A 289 29.58 -20.95 26.13
C SER A 289 28.16 -20.42 26.39
N ALA A 290 27.77 -19.37 25.68
CA ALA A 290 26.60 -18.56 25.97
C ALA A 290 25.34 -19.02 25.19
N THR A 291 24.17 -18.81 25.77
CA THR A 291 22.86 -19.09 25.16
C THR A 291 21.96 -17.85 25.17
N TYR A 292 21.10 -17.68 24.17
CA TYR A 292 20.17 -16.54 24.07
C TYR A 292 18.80 -16.97 23.55
N THR A 293 17.72 -16.52 24.21
CA THR A 293 16.33 -16.75 23.77
C THR A 293 15.38 -15.65 24.24
N THR A 294 14.32 -15.38 23.46
CA THR A 294 13.17 -14.54 23.86
C THR A 294 12.01 -15.37 24.44
N CYS A 295 12.18 -16.69 24.56
CA CYS A 295 11.20 -17.54 25.23
C CYS A 295 11.19 -17.34 26.75
N LYS A 296 9.98 -17.36 27.34
CA LYS A 296 9.78 -17.17 28.79
C LYS A 296 10.49 -18.27 29.60
N PRO A 297 10.88 -18.01 30.86
CA PRO A 297 11.49 -19.01 31.72
C PRO A 297 10.65 -20.30 31.80
N GLY A 298 11.31 -21.46 31.69
CA GLY A 298 10.64 -22.77 31.64
C GLY A 298 10.14 -23.19 30.26
N ASN A 299 10.41 -22.41 29.20
CA ASN A 299 10.24 -22.82 27.81
C ASN A 299 11.50 -22.47 27.01
N ASP A 300 12.22 -23.49 26.53
CA ASP A 300 13.41 -23.39 25.68
C ASP A 300 13.15 -23.92 24.24
N ASP A 301 11.92 -23.74 23.73
CA ASP A 301 11.49 -24.13 22.38
C ASP A 301 12.45 -23.65 21.27
N TRP A 302 13.11 -22.51 21.48
CA TRP A 302 14.26 -22.10 20.67
C TRP A 302 15.31 -21.40 21.53
N TYR A 303 16.58 -21.54 21.16
CA TYR A 303 17.69 -20.74 21.68
C TYR A 303 18.83 -20.69 20.66
N LEU A 304 19.55 -19.57 20.63
CA LEU A 304 20.89 -19.49 20.08
C LEU A 304 21.87 -20.05 21.13
N SER A 305 22.88 -20.79 20.70
CA SER A 305 24.06 -21.20 21.47
C SER A 305 25.32 -20.72 20.76
N THR A 306 26.36 -20.28 21.47
CA THR A 306 27.58 -19.73 20.88
C THR A 306 28.80 -19.96 21.78
N ALA A 307 29.94 -20.33 21.20
CA ALA A 307 31.15 -20.63 21.98
C ALA A 307 31.74 -19.37 22.63
N ALA A 308 31.67 -18.24 21.93
CA ALA A 308 32.00 -16.91 22.44
C ALA A 308 31.00 -15.88 21.92
N LEU A 309 30.72 -14.86 22.73
CA LEU A 309 29.94 -13.67 22.39
C LEU A 309 30.59 -12.46 23.07
N HIS A 310 30.96 -11.46 22.30
CA HIS A 310 31.54 -10.20 22.77
C HIS A 310 30.60 -9.06 22.39
N LEU A 311 30.25 -8.24 23.38
CA LEU A 311 29.32 -7.12 23.30
C LEU A 311 30.10 -5.83 23.56
N ASP A 312 30.37 -5.11 22.47
CA ASP A 312 31.11 -3.85 22.45
C ASP A 312 30.11 -2.70 22.31
N TYR A 313 29.78 -2.03 23.42
CA TYR A 313 28.86 -0.90 23.45
C TYR A 313 29.52 0.44 23.09
N ASP A 314 30.86 0.49 22.97
CA ASP A 314 31.56 1.68 22.46
C ASP A 314 31.42 1.80 20.93
N ASN A 315 31.54 0.66 20.22
CA ASN A 315 31.28 0.56 18.78
C ASN A 315 29.85 0.11 18.45
N GLU A 316 29.02 -0.15 19.47
CA GLU A 316 27.61 -0.62 19.36
C GLU A 316 27.46 -1.90 18.53
N VAL A 317 28.37 -2.86 18.75
CA VAL A 317 28.58 -4.09 18.00
C VAL A 317 28.52 -5.33 18.90
N GLY A 318 27.65 -6.27 18.53
CA GLY A 318 27.75 -7.65 19.00
C GLY A 318 28.53 -8.49 17.99
N SER A 319 29.37 -9.41 18.47
CA SER A 319 30.10 -10.38 17.63
C SER A 319 30.31 -11.70 18.36
N GLY A 320 30.38 -12.82 17.65
CA GLY A 320 30.58 -14.13 18.28
C GLY A 320 30.88 -15.25 17.29
N ASN A 321 31.30 -16.40 17.80
CA ASN A 321 31.83 -17.53 17.02
C ASN A 321 31.18 -18.87 17.40
N ASP A 322 31.12 -19.77 16.43
CA ASP A 322 30.48 -21.10 16.51
C ASP A 322 29.02 -21.05 17.00
N ALA A 323 28.25 -20.17 16.35
CA ALA A 323 26.88 -19.89 16.70
C ALA A 323 25.91 -20.90 16.07
N THR A 324 25.08 -21.55 16.89
CA THR A 324 24.08 -22.54 16.47
C THR A 324 22.69 -22.17 16.99
N VAL A 325 21.71 -22.01 16.11
CA VAL A 325 20.30 -21.87 16.48
C VAL A 325 19.69 -23.25 16.66
N HIS A 326 19.21 -23.55 17.86
CA HIS A 326 18.42 -24.73 18.17
C HIS A 326 16.93 -24.39 18.17
N PHE A 327 16.12 -25.28 17.59
CA PHE A 327 14.67 -25.23 17.60
C PHE A 327 14.12 -26.61 17.98
N LEU A 328 13.34 -26.68 19.06
CA LEU A 328 12.88 -27.91 19.72
C LEU A 328 14.04 -28.89 19.99
N GLY A 329 15.20 -28.34 20.38
CA GLY A 329 16.47 -29.06 20.59
C GLY A 329 17.29 -29.36 19.31
N VAL A 330 16.66 -29.35 18.14
CA VAL A 330 17.32 -29.65 16.85
C VAL A 330 18.13 -28.43 16.38
N PRO A 331 19.42 -28.56 16.04
CA PRO A 331 20.17 -27.48 15.42
C PRO A 331 19.67 -27.23 13.99
N ILE A 332 19.20 -26.02 13.70
CA ILE A 332 18.59 -25.65 12.40
C ILE A 332 19.41 -24.67 11.57
N LEU A 333 20.33 -23.92 12.19
CA LEU A 333 21.22 -22.98 11.51
C LEU A 333 22.54 -22.90 12.29
N TYR A 334 23.67 -22.91 11.58
CA TYR A 334 25.01 -22.75 12.14
C TYR A 334 25.75 -21.63 11.38
N SER A 335 26.53 -20.82 12.11
CA SER A 335 27.42 -19.82 11.55
C SER A 335 28.77 -19.83 12.30
N PRO A 336 29.91 -20.06 11.62
CA PRO A 336 31.24 -20.06 12.27
C PRO A 336 31.57 -18.73 12.96
N TRP A 337 31.06 -17.62 12.41
CA TRP A 337 31.11 -16.29 13.00
C TRP A 337 29.77 -15.59 12.73
N PHE A 338 29.38 -14.66 13.59
CA PHE A 338 28.25 -13.77 13.38
C PHE A 338 28.54 -12.40 13.99
N SER A 339 27.83 -11.37 13.53
CA SER A 339 27.89 -10.06 14.15
C SER A 339 26.61 -9.27 13.91
N PHE A 340 26.23 -8.46 14.89
CA PHE A 340 25.02 -7.64 14.89
C PHE A 340 25.34 -6.24 15.43
N SER A 341 24.33 -5.37 15.51
CA SER A 341 24.42 -4.05 16.14
C SER A 341 23.61 -4.02 17.42
N LEU A 342 24.14 -3.40 18.48
CA LEU A 342 23.50 -3.29 19.79
C LEU A 342 22.46 -2.15 19.84
N ASN A 343 22.58 -1.15 18.97
CA ASN A 343 21.64 -0.04 18.84
C ASN A 343 20.77 -0.07 17.57
N ASN A 344 20.81 -1.16 16.80
CA ASN A 344 20.09 -1.33 15.53
C ASN A 344 20.56 -0.38 14.41
N GLN A 345 21.85 -0.02 14.40
CA GLN A 345 22.50 0.62 13.23
C GLN A 345 22.70 -0.36 12.07
N ARG A 346 22.77 0.19 10.85
CA ARG A 346 23.05 -0.58 9.62
C ARG A 346 24.45 -1.19 9.68
N LYS A 347 24.57 -2.51 9.51
CA LYS A 347 25.86 -3.22 9.55
C LYS A 347 25.94 -4.29 8.47
N SER A 348 27.07 -4.36 7.77
CA SER A 348 27.31 -5.36 6.73
C SER A 348 27.39 -6.78 7.30
N GLY A 349 26.85 -7.77 6.60
CA GLY A 349 26.82 -9.16 7.03
C GLY A 349 25.83 -10.01 6.21
N PHE A 350 25.82 -11.33 6.47
CA PHE A 350 24.78 -12.19 5.92
C PHE A 350 23.44 -11.92 6.60
N LEU A 351 22.38 -11.82 5.79
CA LEU A 351 21.01 -11.84 6.27
C LEU A 351 20.52 -13.28 6.42
N THR A 352 19.35 -13.47 7.00
CA THR A 352 18.81 -14.79 7.27
C THR A 352 18.37 -15.48 5.97
N PRO A 353 18.77 -16.75 5.75
CA PRO A 353 18.48 -17.42 4.49
C PRO A 353 16.99 -17.72 4.33
N SER A 354 16.51 -17.60 3.10
CA SER A 354 15.17 -18.03 2.71
C SER A 354 15.24 -19.28 1.85
N TYR A 355 14.17 -20.08 1.90
CA TYR A 355 14.02 -21.29 1.13
C TYR A 355 12.55 -21.45 0.76
N GLY A 356 12.28 -22.03 -0.41
CA GLY A 356 10.94 -22.19 -0.95
C GLY A 356 10.86 -23.35 -1.94
N SER A 357 9.67 -23.55 -2.52
CA SER A 357 9.50 -24.51 -3.61
C SER A 357 8.38 -24.08 -4.56
N SER A 358 8.65 -24.13 -5.86
CA SER A 358 7.70 -23.91 -6.94
C SER A 358 7.67 -25.07 -7.93
N SER A 359 6.57 -25.20 -8.67
CA SER A 359 6.48 -26.09 -9.83
C SER A 359 7.51 -25.79 -10.91
N ASP A 360 7.96 -24.54 -11.02
CA ASP A 360 8.59 -24.02 -12.25
C ASP A 360 10.12 -23.85 -12.10
N SER A 361 10.58 -23.52 -10.89
CA SER A 361 12.00 -23.46 -10.52
C SER A 361 12.45 -24.59 -9.58
N GLY A 362 11.50 -25.35 -9.01
CA GLY A 362 11.76 -26.47 -8.09
C GLY A 362 11.99 -25.98 -6.66
N PHE A 363 12.87 -26.66 -5.93
CA PHE A 363 13.42 -26.14 -4.67
C PHE A 363 14.25 -24.87 -4.93
N GLU A 364 14.09 -23.89 -4.05
CA GLU A 364 14.68 -22.55 -4.11
C GLU A 364 15.39 -22.25 -2.79
N PHE A 365 16.60 -21.68 -2.83
CA PHE A 365 17.36 -21.27 -1.64
C PHE A 365 18.15 -19.98 -1.91
N THR A 366 17.94 -18.96 -1.08
CA THR A 366 18.63 -17.65 -1.17
C THR A 366 19.40 -17.37 0.11
N LEU A 367 20.65 -16.91 -0.02
CA LEU A 367 21.51 -16.49 1.09
C LEU A 367 21.95 -15.03 0.88
N PRO A 368 21.17 -14.02 1.34
CA PRO A 368 21.50 -12.63 1.06
C PRO A 368 22.72 -12.16 1.86
N TYR A 369 23.57 -11.34 1.24
CA TYR A 369 24.63 -10.60 1.92
C TYR A 369 24.38 -9.09 1.79
N TYR A 370 24.17 -8.42 2.92
CA TYR A 370 23.98 -6.98 3.00
C TYR A 370 25.32 -6.27 3.21
N TRP A 371 25.53 -5.18 2.48
CA TRP A 371 26.70 -4.33 2.51
C TRP A 371 26.28 -2.89 2.78
N ASN A 372 26.51 -2.41 4.00
CA ASN A 372 26.44 -0.99 4.32
C ASN A 372 27.69 -0.32 3.72
N ILE A 373 27.51 0.44 2.63
CA ILE A 373 28.62 1.08 1.89
C ILE A 373 28.93 2.43 2.54
N ALA A 374 27.90 3.22 2.86
CA ALA A 374 27.98 4.44 3.65
C ALA A 374 26.59 4.74 4.27
N PRO A 375 26.45 5.66 5.24
CA PRO A 375 25.16 5.96 5.89
C PRO A 375 24.01 6.33 4.93
N ASN A 376 24.33 6.67 3.69
CA ASN A 376 23.42 7.13 2.65
C ASN A 376 23.34 6.18 1.43
N MET A 377 24.05 5.03 1.43
CA MET A 377 24.00 4.05 0.33
C MET A 377 24.33 2.63 0.81
N ASP A 378 23.59 1.63 0.33
CA ASP A 378 23.83 0.22 0.63
C ASP A 378 23.51 -0.70 -0.54
N ALA A 379 24.01 -1.93 -0.47
CA ALA A 379 23.75 -3.00 -1.44
C ALA A 379 23.38 -4.30 -0.73
N THR A 380 22.53 -5.11 -1.36
CA THR A 380 22.21 -6.49 -0.95
C THR A 380 22.45 -7.41 -2.13
N PHE A 381 23.33 -8.39 -1.98
CA PHE A 381 23.57 -9.43 -2.99
C PHE A 381 22.76 -10.66 -2.64
N GLU A 382 21.96 -11.17 -3.59
CA GLU A 382 20.96 -12.23 -3.38
C GLU A 382 21.26 -13.46 -4.27
N PRO A 383 22.33 -14.24 -3.98
CA PRO A 383 22.58 -15.51 -4.66
C PRO A 383 21.47 -16.51 -4.33
N THR A 384 20.75 -16.94 -5.36
CA THR A 384 19.56 -17.78 -5.29
C THR A 384 19.74 -19.04 -6.14
N LEU A 385 19.84 -20.20 -5.48
CA LEU A 385 19.90 -21.50 -6.13
C LEU A 385 18.49 -21.96 -6.52
N LEU A 386 18.23 -22.02 -7.83
CA LEU A 386 17.00 -22.55 -8.43
C LEU A 386 17.28 -23.97 -8.92
N SER A 387 16.85 -24.99 -8.17
CA SER A 387 17.26 -26.39 -8.40
C SER A 387 17.05 -26.89 -9.85
N LYS A 388 15.96 -26.50 -10.51
CA LYS A 388 15.71 -26.82 -11.92
C LYS A 388 16.54 -25.97 -12.89
N ARG A 389 16.70 -24.68 -12.63
CA ARG A 389 17.17 -23.68 -13.61
C ARG A 389 18.64 -23.32 -13.52
N GLY A 390 19.21 -23.09 -12.34
CA GLY A 390 20.59 -22.63 -12.19
C GLY A 390 20.85 -21.83 -10.92
N LEU A 391 21.85 -20.94 -10.97
CA LEU A 391 22.15 -19.99 -9.90
C LEU A 391 21.79 -18.58 -10.40
N LEU A 392 20.69 -18.03 -9.89
CA LEU A 392 20.31 -16.64 -10.10
C LEU A 392 21.12 -15.75 -9.16
N MET A 393 21.70 -14.67 -9.67
CA MET A 393 22.37 -13.65 -8.87
C MET A 393 21.52 -12.38 -8.86
N GLY A 394 20.83 -12.11 -7.75
CA GLY A 394 20.19 -10.82 -7.50
C GLY A 394 21.15 -9.80 -6.90
N THR A 395 20.88 -8.52 -7.12
CA THR A 395 21.57 -7.39 -6.49
C THR A 395 20.60 -6.22 -6.35
N ASP A 396 20.33 -5.79 -5.12
CA ASP A 396 19.54 -4.60 -4.79
C ASP A 396 20.48 -3.51 -4.27
N PHE A 397 20.59 -2.38 -4.97
CA PHE A 397 21.43 -1.24 -4.59
C PHE A 397 20.54 -0.02 -4.32
N ARG A 398 20.70 0.60 -3.15
CA ARG A 398 19.86 1.72 -2.70
C ARG A 398 20.70 2.92 -2.33
N TYR A 399 20.25 4.10 -2.70
CA TYR A 399 20.94 5.35 -2.43
C TYR A 399 19.97 6.45 -2.03
N LEU A 400 20.43 7.32 -1.14
CA LEU A 400 19.79 8.54 -0.68
C LEU A 400 20.89 9.61 -0.59
N ASN A 401 20.63 10.85 -0.97
CA ASN A 401 21.57 11.94 -0.71
C ASN A 401 20.89 13.31 -0.78
N THR A 402 21.60 14.34 -0.32
CA THR A 402 21.24 15.74 -0.58
C THR A 402 22.27 16.40 -1.51
N ALA A 403 21.78 17.13 -2.51
CA ALA A 403 22.61 17.83 -3.48
C ALA A 403 21.84 19.01 -4.09
N TYR A 404 22.54 20.10 -4.41
CA TYR A 404 21.96 21.29 -5.06
C TYR A 404 20.74 21.90 -4.33
N GLY A 405 20.71 21.82 -3.00
CA GLY A 405 19.56 22.28 -2.18
C GLY A 405 18.32 21.38 -2.27
N GLY A 406 18.50 20.15 -2.76
CA GLY A 406 17.47 19.13 -2.93
C GLY A 406 17.85 17.79 -2.32
N THR A 407 16.92 16.84 -2.37
CA THR A 407 17.09 15.45 -1.91
C THR A 407 16.85 14.52 -3.10
N TYR A 408 17.66 13.48 -3.24
CA TYR A 408 17.41 12.41 -4.19
C TYR A 408 17.52 11.03 -3.53
N VAL A 409 16.69 10.11 -3.99
CA VAL A 409 16.61 8.71 -3.56
C VAL A 409 16.51 7.80 -4.78
N GLY A 410 16.94 6.55 -4.66
CA GLY A 410 16.71 5.55 -5.70
C GLY A 410 17.07 4.13 -5.28
N ASN A 411 16.57 3.18 -6.06
CA ASN A 411 16.84 1.76 -5.96
C ASN A 411 17.13 1.21 -7.37
N VAL A 412 18.14 0.36 -7.46
CA VAL A 412 18.51 -0.40 -8.65
C VAL A 412 18.50 -1.86 -8.27
N ARG A 413 17.55 -2.62 -8.82
CA ARG A 413 17.50 -4.08 -8.72
C ARG A 413 17.99 -4.68 -10.05
N GLY A 414 19.09 -5.40 -9.99
CA GLY A 414 19.66 -6.17 -11.10
C GLY A 414 19.62 -7.66 -10.79
N GLU A 415 19.24 -8.47 -11.77
CA GLU A 415 19.13 -9.93 -11.66
C GLU A 415 19.76 -10.57 -12.90
N TYR A 416 20.59 -11.61 -12.70
CA TYR A 416 21.24 -12.35 -13.78
C TYR A 416 21.28 -13.86 -13.49
N LEU A 417 20.73 -14.66 -14.40
CA LEU A 417 20.75 -16.11 -14.40
C LEU A 417 21.50 -16.59 -15.65
N PRO A 418 22.79 -16.97 -15.54
CA PRO A 418 23.52 -17.58 -16.64
C PRO A 418 22.98 -18.99 -16.90
N HIS A 419 22.72 -19.28 -18.19
CA HIS A 419 22.38 -20.60 -18.73
C HIS A 419 21.21 -21.27 -17.96
N ASP A 420 20.02 -20.67 -18.01
CA ASP A 420 18.78 -21.29 -17.48
C ASP A 420 18.55 -22.65 -18.17
N ARG A 421 18.73 -23.74 -17.41
CA ARG A 421 18.63 -25.12 -17.91
C ARG A 421 17.24 -25.50 -18.45
N VAL A 422 16.21 -24.71 -18.18
CA VAL A 422 14.85 -24.93 -18.69
C VAL A 422 14.59 -24.11 -19.95
N ALA A 423 15.13 -22.89 -20.03
CA ALA A 423 14.92 -21.97 -21.16
C ALA A 423 16.06 -21.95 -22.19
N ASP A 424 17.17 -22.66 -21.93
CA ASP A 424 18.41 -22.76 -22.72
C ASP A 424 19.01 -21.39 -23.14
N ARG A 425 18.93 -20.41 -22.23
CA ARG A 425 19.39 -19.03 -22.45
C ARG A 425 19.87 -18.34 -21.18
N ASP A 426 20.75 -17.35 -21.32
CA ASP A 426 21.03 -16.37 -20.26
C ASP A 426 19.80 -15.46 -20.08
N ARG A 427 19.43 -15.20 -18.83
CA ARG A 427 18.24 -14.39 -18.48
C ARG A 427 18.60 -13.30 -17.49
N TRP A 428 17.95 -12.15 -17.60
CA TRP A 428 18.25 -11.00 -16.75
C TRP A 428 17.07 -10.04 -16.62
N GLY A 429 17.05 -9.34 -15.49
CA GLY A 429 16.11 -8.27 -15.19
C GLY A 429 16.84 -7.05 -14.63
N VAL A 430 16.42 -5.86 -15.03
CA VAL A 430 16.87 -4.58 -14.45
C VAL A 430 15.66 -3.71 -14.18
N ALA A 431 15.50 -3.29 -12.92
CA ALA A 431 14.59 -2.26 -12.50
C ALA A 431 15.38 -1.10 -11.86
N LEU A 432 15.13 0.12 -12.30
CA LEU A 432 15.66 1.36 -11.74
C LEU A 432 14.49 2.26 -11.35
N THR A 433 14.41 2.60 -10.07
CA THR A 433 13.57 3.70 -9.58
C THR A 433 14.46 4.81 -9.04
N HIS A 434 14.15 6.06 -9.41
CA HIS A 434 14.84 7.24 -8.91
C HIS A 434 13.83 8.37 -8.74
N ASN A 435 13.92 9.09 -7.63
CA ASN A 435 13.14 10.29 -7.36
C ASN A 435 14.06 11.39 -6.81
N GLN A 436 13.93 12.60 -7.33
CA GLN A 436 14.71 13.77 -6.94
C GLN A 436 13.80 14.98 -6.77
N LEU A 437 13.98 15.74 -5.70
CA LEU A 437 13.38 17.07 -5.51
C LEU A 437 14.52 18.10 -5.49
N MET A 438 14.37 19.23 -6.17
CA MET A 438 15.36 20.31 -6.20
C MET A 438 14.68 21.67 -6.43
N GLY A 439 14.46 22.46 -5.36
CA GLY A 439 14.10 23.89 -5.48
C GLY A 439 12.90 24.21 -6.38
N GLY A 440 11.79 23.49 -6.23
CA GLY A 440 10.59 23.66 -7.08
C GLY A 440 10.60 22.83 -8.37
N TRP A 441 11.67 22.09 -8.66
CA TRP A 441 11.67 20.97 -9.59
C TRP A 441 11.52 19.64 -8.85
N SER A 442 10.93 18.65 -9.51
CA SER A 442 11.04 17.23 -9.17
C SER A 442 11.28 16.40 -10.42
N GLY A 443 12.20 15.43 -10.34
CA GLY A 443 12.49 14.47 -11.39
C GLY A 443 12.22 13.06 -10.90
N ALA A 444 11.73 12.19 -11.79
CA ALA A 444 11.59 10.77 -11.52
C ALA A 444 12.04 9.93 -12.72
N ILE A 445 12.59 8.74 -12.45
CA ILE A 445 12.90 7.73 -13.46
C ILE A 445 12.32 6.41 -12.96
N ASN A 446 11.59 5.72 -13.82
CA ASN A 446 11.10 4.36 -13.59
C ASN A 446 11.40 3.54 -14.85
N TYR A 447 12.46 2.74 -14.82
CA TYR A 447 12.95 1.99 -15.98
C TYR A 447 13.03 0.51 -15.65
N ASN A 448 12.19 -0.28 -16.32
CA ASN A 448 12.09 -1.73 -16.15
C ASN A 448 12.37 -2.42 -17.48
N ARG A 449 13.25 -3.42 -17.47
CA ARG A 449 13.62 -4.20 -18.65
C ARG A 449 14.04 -5.62 -18.31
N VAL A 450 13.62 -6.58 -19.11
CA VAL A 450 13.97 -8.01 -18.97
C VAL A 450 14.52 -8.59 -20.27
N SER A 451 15.19 -9.73 -20.17
CA SER A 451 15.75 -10.48 -21.31
C SER A 451 14.70 -11.00 -22.29
N ASP A 452 13.53 -11.42 -21.79
CA ASP A 452 12.55 -12.20 -22.55
C ASP A 452 11.12 -12.08 -21.99
N SER A 453 10.12 -12.44 -22.81
CA SER A 453 8.68 -12.38 -22.45
C SER A 453 8.32 -13.15 -21.18
N ASP A 454 9.02 -14.26 -20.95
CA ASP A 454 8.64 -15.29 -19.97
C ASP A 454 9.35 -15.06 -18.62
N TYR A 455 10.05 -13.93 -18.47
CA TYR A 455 10.95 -13.66 -17.35
C TYR A 455 10.23 -13.72 -16.00
N TYR A 456 9.17 -12.93 -15.84
CA TYR A 456 8.49 -12.84 -14.55
C TYR A 456 7.60 -14.05 -14.27
N THR A 457 6.96 -14.66 -15.27
CA THR A 457 6.17 -15.89 -15.09
C THR A 457 7.02 -17.04 -14.55
N ASP A 458 8.24 -17.20 -15.07
CA ASP A 458 9.17 -18.25 -14.66
C ASP A 458 9.91 -17.98 -13.33
N LEU A 459 10.38 -16.74 -13.14
CA LEU A 459 11.39 -16.42 -12.12
C LEU A 459 10.84 -15.59 -10.94
N SER A 460 9.65 -14.98 -11.05
CA SER A 460 9.12 -14.13 -9.98
C SER A 460 8.30 -14.89 -8.95
N SER A 461 8.69 -14.77 -7.69
CA SER A 461 7.90 -15.20 -6.53
C SER A 461 6.63 -14.34 -6.31
N GLU A 462 6.57 -13.14 -6.90
CA GLU A 462 5.48 -12.17 -6.74
C GLU A 462 4.46 -12.22 -7.90
N ILE A 463 3.18 -12.31 -7.56
CA ILE A 463 2.12 -12.59 -8.54
C ILE A 463 1.83 -11.42 -9.48
N THR A 464 1.97 -10.16 -9.03
CA THR A 464 1.73 -9.03 -9.94
C THR A 464 2.76 -8.98 -11.06
N LYS A 465 4.03 -9.25 -10.74
CA LYS A 465 5.08 -9.43 -11.74
C LYS A 465 4.77 -10.58 -12.69
N THR A 466 4.26 -11.73 -12.21
CA THR A 466 3.81 -12.82 -13.12
C THR A 466 2.67 -12.44 -14.07
N SER A 467 1.96 -11.32 -13.81
CA SER A 467 0.86 -10.79 -14.65
C SER A 467 1.22 -9.51 -15.41
N GLU A 468 2.44 -8.99 -15.30
CA GLU A 468 2.86 -7.75 -15.95
C GLU A 468 3.26 -7.99 -17.41
N THR A 469 2.46 -7.50 -18.36
CA THR A 469 2.72 -7.59 -19.80
C THR A 469 3.31 -6.31 -20.42
N GLN A 470 3.47 -5.24 -19.65
CA GLN A 470 3.93 -3.93 -20.12
C GLN A 470 4.92 -3.32 -19.11
N LEU A 471 6.21 -3.42 -19.38
CA LEU A 471 7.24 -2.92 -18.46
C LEU A 471 7.54 -1.44 -18.75
N LEU A 472 7.23 -0.58 -17.79
CA LEU A 472 7.34 0.87 -17.91
C LEU A 472 8.80 1.33 -18.02
N GLN A 473 9.08 2.19 -19.00
CA GLN A 473 10.36 2.86 -19.23
C GLN A 473 10.10 4.36 -19.36
N GLN A 474 10.18 5.07 -18.23
CA GLN A 474 9.74 6.46 -18.09
C GLN A 474 10.80 7.36 -17.44
N GLY A 475 10.95 8.56 -17.99
CA GLY A 475 11.60 9.70 -17.36
C GLY A 475 10.61 10.88 -17.24
N LEU A 476 10.51 11.46 -16.05
CA LEU A 476 9.60 12.55 -15.71
C LEU A 476 10.40 13.74 -15.14
N LEU A 477 10.07 14.96 -15.56
CA LEU A 477 10.62 16.20 -15.00
C LEU A 477 9.49 17.22 -14.85
N THR A 478 9.14 17.54 -13.61
CA THR A 478 8.10 18.49 -13.23
C THR A 478 8.71 19.75 -12.61
N TYR A 479 8.20 20.92 -12.98
CA TYR A 479 8.38 22.17 -12.26
C TYR A 479 7.06 22.59 -11.62
N SER A 480 7.06 22.77 -10.30
CA SER A 480 5.91 23.20 -9.49
C SER A 480 6.17 24.51 -8.72
N GLY A 481 7.35 25.12 -8.87
CA GLY A 481 7.71 26.40 -8.24
C GLY A 481 6.89 27.62 -8.70
N GLY A 482 5.98 27.46 -9.66
CA GLY A 482 5.10 28.51 -10.17
C GLY A 482 3.96 28.92 -9.23
N GLY A 483 3.62 28.09 -8.23
CA GLY A 483 2.58 28.35 -7.22
C GLY A 483 1.15 28.24 -7.72
N TRP A 484 0.79 28.98 -8.78
CA TRP A 484 -0.49 28.90 -9.49
C TRP A 484 -0.42 28.04 -10.77
N TRP A 485 0.78 27.57 -11.14
CA TRP A 485 1.02 26.69 -12.28
C TRP A 485 2.12 25.66 -12.03
N ASN A 486 2.06 24.58 -12.80
CA ASN A 486 3.11 23.58 -12.94
C ASN A 486 3.28 23.19 -14.43
N ALA A 487 4.44 22.64 -14.76
CA ALA A 487 4.71 22.03 -16.06
C ALA A 487 5.48 20.72 -15.88
N THR A 488 5.15 19.71 -16.68
CA THR A 488 5.69 18.36 -16.59
C THR A 488 6.10 17.88 -17.98
N ALA A 489 7.39 17.61 -18.17
CA ALA A 489 7.90 16.84 -19.29
C ALA A 489 7.92 15.34 -18.91
N ASN A 490 7.39 14.50 -19.80
CA ASN A 490 7.27 13.06 -19.69
C ASN A 490 7.88 12.43 -20.96
N VAL A 491 8.77 11.46 -20.79
CA VAL A 491 9.34 10.64 -21.86
C VAL A 491 9.05 9.20 -21.49
N GLN A 492 8.24 8.50 -22.29
CA GLN A 492 7.63 7.24 -21.85
C GLN A 492 7.55 6.21 -22.99
N SER A 493 8.08 5.03 -22.75
CA SER A 493 7.92 3.84 -23.57
C SER A 493 7.63 2.61 -22.70
N PHE A 494 7.37 1.48 -23.35
CA PHE A 494 7.14 0.20 -22.69
C PHE A 494 7.93 -0.92 -23.40
N GLN A 495 8.42 -1.90 -22.65
CA GLN A 495 8.71 -3.23 -23.19
C GLN A 495 7.44 -4.09 -23.01
N THR A 496 6.74 -4.36 -24.11
CA THR A 496 5.62 -5.30 -24.13
C THR A 496 6.15 -6.74 -24.08
N LEU A 497 5.71 -7.51 -23.09
CA LEU A 497 6.00 -8.95 -22.98
C LEU A 497 4.89 -9.75 -23.68
N GLN A 498 5.26 -10.89 -24.24
CA GLN A 498 4.38 -11.79 -25.00
C GLN A 498 4.36 -13.20 -24.37
N PRO A 499 3.85 -13.37 -23.13
CA PRO A 499 3.90 -14.66 -22.41
C PRO A 499 2.91 -15.70 -22.96
N ASP A 500 1.92 -15.29 -23.74
CA ASP A 500 1.01 -16.20 -24.47
C ASP A 500 1.09 -15.92 -25.98
N PRO A 501 1.75 -16.78 -26.77
CA PRO A 501 1.83 -16.65 -28.22
C PRO A 501 0.50 -16.82 -28.97
N GLN A 502 -0.55 -17.34 -28.35
CA GLN A 502 -1.90 -17.42 -28.95
C GLN A 502 -2.69 -16.11 -28.76
N ASN A 503 -2.41 -15.36 -27.69
CA ASN A 503 -3.08 -14.11 -27.33
C ASN A 503 -2.09 -12.93 -27.28
N PRO A 504 -1.49 -12.52 -28.42
CA PRO A 504 -0.44 -11.51 -28.46
C PRO A 504 -0.94 -10.13 -28.01
N VAL A 505 -0.16 -9.49 -27.15
CA VAL A 505 -0.43 -8.17 -26.57
C VAL A 505 0.01 -7.07 -27.53
N THR A 506 -0.91 -6.20 -27.95
CA THR A 506 -0.59 -5.06 -28.82
C THR A 506 0.34 -4.06 -28.11
N PRO A 507 1.48 -3.66 -28.72
CA PRO A 507 2.35 -2.63 -28.16
C PRO A 507 1.67 -1.25 -28.11
N PRO A 508 1.79 -0.50 -27.00
CA PRO A 508 1.30 0.88 -26.90
C PRO A 508 2.20 1.86 -27.67
N TYR A 509 1.69 3.06 -27.95
CA TYR A 509 2.52 4.17 -28.45
C TYR A 509 3.52 4.65 -27.40
N GLN A 510 4.63 5.22 -27.86
CA GLN A 510 5.63 5.91 -27.05
C GLN A 510 5.34 7.42 -27.06
N LEU A 511 5.59 8.09 -25.93
CA LEU A 511 5.38 9.53 -25.72
C LEU A 511 6.75 10.22 -25.70
N MET A 512 7.11 10.89 -26.80
CA MET A 512 8.52 11.17 -27.14
C MET A 512 8.80 12.61 -27.64
N PRO A 513 8.51 13.67 -26.86
CA PRO A 513 8.03 13.67 -25.47
C PRO A 513 6.53 14.05 -25.38
N GLN A 514 5.99 13.92 -24.18
CA GLN A 514 4.79 14.61 -23.72
C GLN A 514 5.17 15.77 -22.80
N ILE A 515 4.65 16.97 -23.05
CA ILE A 515 4.84 18.17 -22.22
C ILE A 515 3.45 18.68 -21.83
N THR A 516 3.11 18.57 -20.54
CA THR A 516 1.84 19.06 -19.98
C THR A 516 2.07 20.30 -19.12
N VAL A 517 1.17 21.27 -19.19
CA VAL A 517 1.17 22.51 -18.39
C VAL A 517 -0.20 22.64 -17.75
N ASN A 518 -0.25 22.76 -16.43
CA ASN A 518 -1.47 23.00 -15.68
C ASN A 518 -1.35 24.33 -14.95
N ALA A 519 -2.37 25.20 -15.06
CA ALA A 519 -2.50 26.37 -14.23
C ALA A 519 -3.91 26.42 -13.60
N ARG A 520 -3.99 26.81 -12.33
CA ARG A 520 -5.24 27.11 -11.64
C ARG A 520 -5.04 28.30 -10.73
N GLN A 521 -5.88 29.31 -10.90
CA GLN A 521 -5.93 30.50 -10.07
C GLN A 521 -7.37 30.66 -9.55
N PRO A 522 -7.63 30.25 -8.29
CA PRO A 522 -8.87 30.58 -7.59
C PRO A 522 -9.03 32.09 -7.38
N ASP A 523 -10.26 32.51 -7.08
CA ASP A 523 -10.63 33.90 -6.72
C ASP A 523 -10.24 34.98 -7.75
N PHE A 524 -9.92 34.61 -8.99
CA PHE A 524 -9.57 35.54 -10.07
C PHE A 524 -10.83 36.33 -10.49
N TYR A 525 -10.96 37.56 -9.98
CA TYR A 525 -12.16 38.40 -10.14
C TYR A 525 -13.46 37.70 -9.73
N SER A 526 -13.44 36.98 -8.59
CA SER A 526 -14.55 36.14 -8.10
C SER A 526 -14.92 34.99 -9.03
N THR A 527 -13.96 34.50 -9.82
CA THR A 527 -14.08 33.28 -10.64
C THR A 527 -12.90 32.34 -10.41
N ASP A 528 -13.15 31.04 -10.47
CA ASP A 528 -12.10 30.04 -10.50
C ASP A 528 -11.65 29.85 -11.96
N SER A 529 -10.43 30.30 -12.26
CA SER A 529 -9.82 30.19 -13.58
C SER A 529 -8.83 29.02 -13.63
N ALA A 530 -8.88 28.22 -14.69
CA ALA A 530 -7.91 27.14 -14.92
C ALA A 530 -7.56 26.99 -16.41
N PHE A 531 -6.38 26.45 -16.66
CA PHE A 531 -5.84 26.20 -17.99
C PHE A 531 -5.11 24.87 -18.00
N PHE A 532 -5.43 24.04 -18.98
CA PHE A 532 -4.68 22.84 -19.33
C PHE A 532 -4.04 23.06 -20.71
N GLY A 533 -2.77 22.67 -20.86
CA GLY A 533 -2.09 22.58 -22.14
C GLY A 533 -1.29 21.29 -22.21
N GLN A 534 -1.30 20.60 -23.35
CA GLN A 534 -0.48 19.41 -23.57
C GLN A 534 0.03 19.38 -25.00
N TYR A 535 1.34 19.26 -25.17
CA TYR A 535 1.97 18.77 -26.39
C TYR A 535 2.33 17.29 -26.19
N THR A 536 2.13 16.44 -27.19
CA THR A 536 2.63 15.06 -27.19
C THR A 536 3.07 14.67 -28.59
N ASP A 537 4.27 14.11 -28.73
CA ASP A 537 4.72 13.40 -29.93
C ASP A 537 4.49 11.89 -29.74
N PHE A 538 3.66 11.28 -30.59
CA PHE A 538 3.32 9.86 -30.56
C PHE A 538 4.08 9.10 -31.63
N VAL A 539 4.90 8.15 -31.19
CA VAL A 539 5.73 7.30 -32.06
C VAL A 539 5.47 5.83 -31.76
N ARG A 540 5.38 4.97 -32.79
CA ARG A 540 5.33 3.51 -32.59
C ARG A 540 6.53 2.79 -33.25
N PRO A 541 7.07 1.71 -32.66
CA PRO A 541 8.19 0.97 -33.26
C PRO A 541 7.89 0.25 -34.59
N ASP A 542 6.62 0.00 -34.93
CA ASP A 542 6.25 -0.61 -36.21
C ASP A 542 5.84 0.44 -37.25
N ALA A 543 6.52 0.45 -38.40
CA ALA A 543 6.27 1.36 -39.52
C ALA A 543 4.97 1.07 -40.29
N SER A 544 4.00 0.42 -39.64
CA SER A 544 2.66 0.07 -40.13
C SER A 544 1.56 0.96 -39.55
N THR A 545 1.84 1.73 -38.49
CA THR A 545 0.88 2.69 -37.89
C THR A 545 1.19 4.14 -38.26
N VAL A 546 0.24 5.03 -37.95
CA VAL A 546 0.40 6.48 -38.06
C VAL A 546 1.13 7.03 -36.83
N ASP A 547 2.19 7.81 -37.05
CA ASP A 547 2.83 8.63 -36.01
C ASP A 547 2.23 10.04 -36.05
N GLY A 548 2.31 10.80 -34.95
CA GLY A 548 1.77 12.16 -34.96
C GLY A 548 1.99 13.01 -33.72
N GLN A 549 2.04 14.31 -33.94
CA GLN A 549 2.15 15.33 -32.90
C GLN A 549 0.77 15.91 -32.60
N ARG A 550 0.37 15.94 -31.33
CA ARG A 550 -0.89 16.49 -30.83
C ARG A 550 -0.62 17.65 -29.89
N THR A 551 -1.28 18.79 -30.12
CA THR A 551 -1.33 19.93 -29.19
C THR A 551 -2.77 20.13 -28.72
N VAL A 552 -3.01 20.02 -27.42
CA VAL A 552 -4.28 20.28 -26.74
C VAL A 552 -4.15 21.53 -25.89
N VAL A 553 -5.14 22.42 -25.93
CA VAL A 553 -5.25 23.62 -25.10
C VAL A 553 -6.69 23.76 -24.61
N GLN A 554 -6.88 23.85 -23.29
CA GLN A 554 -8.20 23.97 -22.67
C GLN A 554 -8.21 24.98 -21.51
N PRO A 555 -8.45 26.29 -21.79
CA PRO A 555 -8.87 27.25 -20.79
C PRO A 555 -10.31 26.97 -20.33
N GLN A 556 -10.57 27.20 -19.04
CA GLN A 556 -11.89 27.12 -18.42
C GLN A 556 -12.04 28.13 -17.27
N ILE A 557 -13.26 28.64 -17.09
CA ILE A 557 -13.65 29.57 -16.02
C ILE A 557 -14.91 29.02 -15.35
N SER A 558 -14.95 29.05 -14.03
CA SER A 558 -16.09 28.61 -13.22
C SER A 558 -16.46 29.63 -12.15
N ILE A 559 -17.74 29.65 -11.76
CA ILE A 559 -18.27 30.60 -10.77
C ILE A 559 -18.94 29.79 -9.64
N PRO A 560 -18.20 29.36 -8.62
CA PRO A 560 -18.73 28.46 -7.58
C PRO A 560 -19.59 29.22 -6.56
N TYR A 561 -20.91 29.00 -6.59
CA TYR A 561 -21.82 29.44 -5.53
C TYR A 561 -21.99 28.29 -4.53
N VAL A 562 -21.42 28.42 -3.33
CA VAL A 562 -21.43 27.37 -2.30
C VAL A 562 -22.04 27.90 -1.00
N THR A 563 -22.95 27.11 -0.41
CA THR A 563 -23.56 27.35 0.91
C THR A 563 -23.54 26.04 1.72
N PRO A 564 -23.81 26.08 3.04
CA PRO A 564 -23.82 24.87 3.87
C PRO A 564 -24.84 23.79 3.47
N GLY A 565 -25.92 24.16 2.75
CA GLY A 565 -27.00 23.22 2.37
C GLY A 565 -27.16 22.99 0.87
N TRP A 566 -26.51 23.79 0.01
CA TRP A 566 -26.56 23.63 -1.45
C TRP A 566 -25.38 24.32 -2.14
N TYR A 567 -25.04 23.85 -3.35
CA TYR A 567 -24.09 24.49 -4.25
C TYR A 567 -24.58 24.50 -5.70
N VAL A 568 -24.14 25.49 -6.48
CA VAL A 568 -24.28 25.54 -7.95
C VAL A 568 -23.00 26.14 -8.53
N THR A 569 -22.35 25.41 -9.44
CA THR A 569 -21.11 25.80 -10.10
C THR A 569 -21.28 25.71 -11.62
N PRO A 570 -21.74 26.79 -12.28
CA PRO A 570 -21.57 26.94 -13.72
C PRO A 570 -20.09 27.05 -14.09
N ARG A 571 -19.73 26.42 -15.21
CA ARG A 571 -18.40 26.47 -15.81
C ARG A 571 -18.51 26.54 -17.33
N LEU A 572 -17.63 27.33 -17.93
CA LEU A 572 -17.46 27.45 -19.37
C LEU A 572 -15.97 27.22 -19.70
N GLY A 573 -15.69 26.43 -20.72
CA GLY A 573 -14.35 26.25 -21.28
C GLY A 573 -14.40 26.00 -22.78
N VAL A 574 -13.24 25.84 -23.40
CA VAL A 574 -13.12 25.40 -24.79
C VAL A 574 -11.91 24.49 -24.94
N ASN A 575 -12.10 23.30 -25.50
CA ASN A 575 -11.02 22.42 -25.90
C ASN A 575 -10.61 22.75 -27.34
N VAL A 576 -9.38 23.18 -27.52
CA VAL A 576 -8.73 23.38 -28.82
C VAL A 576 -7.71 22.27 -29.00
N THR A 577 -7.82 21.49 -30.07
CA THR A 577 -6.84 20.45 -30.41
C THR A 577 -6.34 20.63 -31.83
N ASN A 578 -5.02 20.58 -32.01
CA ASN A 578 -4.34 20.52 -33.30
C ASN A 578 -3.55 19.20 -33.42
N TYR A 579 -3.55 18.61 -34.62
CA TYR A 579 -2.75 17.44 -34.98
C TYR A 579 -1.84 17.76 -36.18
N ALA A 580 -0.65 17.17 -36.19
CA ALA A 580 0.18 16.97 -37.37
C ALA A 580 0.50 15.47 -37.48
N LEU A 581 0.09 14.83 -38.57
CA LEU A 581 0.04 13.36 -38.71
C LEU A 581 0.93 12.87 -39.86
N SER A 582 1.62 11.75 -39.64
CA SER A 582 2.52 11.10 -40.59
C SER A 582 2.06 9.67 -40.85
N TYR A 583 1.44 9.44 -42.01
CA TYR A 583 0.93 8.13 -42.41
C TYR A 583 2.01 7.29 -43.14
N PRO A 584 2.06 5.96 -42.93
CA PRO A 584 3.01 5.09 -43.61
C PRO A 584 2.56 4.79 -45.05
N GLY A 585 3.34 5.27 -46.03
CA GLY A 585 3.16 4.96 -47.45
C GLY A 585 3.06 6.19 -48.35
N SER A 586 2.93 5.97 -49.65
CA SER A 586 2.96 7.04 -50.67
C SER A 586 1.58 7.55 -51.09
N ALA A 587 0.50 7.12 -50.42
CA ALA A 587 -0.88 7.39 -50.80
C ALA A 587 -1.64 8.11 -49.67
N ASN A 588 -1.27 9.36 -49.42
CA ASN A 588 -1.92 10.22 -48.41
C ASN A 588 -3.33 10.63 -48.87
N VAL A 589 -4.30 9.75 -48.65
CA VAL A 589 -5.74 10.01 -48.84
C VAL A 589 -6.34 10.73 -47.62
N LEU A 590 -5.71 10.60 -46.45
CA LEU A 590 -6.13 11.20 -45.18
C LEU A 590 -5.42 12.55 -44.91
N PRO A 591 -6.05 13.48 -44.17
CA PRO A 591 -5.49 14.80 -43.87
C PRO A 591 -4.30 14.72 -42.89
N THR A 592 -3.13 15.24 -43.29
CA THR A 592 -1.92 15.28 -42.45
C THR A 592 -1.93 16.39 -41.38
N SER A 593 -2.97 17.21 -41.31
CA SER A 593 -3.22 18.11 -40.17
C SER A 593 -4.70 18.32 -39.95
N ILE A 594 -5.13 18.28 -38.69
CA ILE A 594 -6.54 18.34 -38.27
C ILE A 594 -6.65 19.33 -37.11
N ASN A 595 -7.73 20.12 -37.08
CA ASN A 595 -8.05 21.03 -35.97
C ASN A 595 -9.46 20.75 -35.46
N ARG A 596 -9.65 20.72 -34.14
CA ARG A 596 -10.94 20.49 -33.47
C ARG A 596 -11.13 21.54 -32.37
N ASN A 597 -12.26 22.24 -32.37
CA ASN A 597 -12.60 23.29 -31.40
C ASN A 597 -13.95 22.99 -30.76
N LEU A 598 -13.97 22.59 -29.49
CA LEU A 598 -15.18 22.19 -28.77
C LEU A 598 -15.41 23.11 -27.55
N PRO A 599 -16.38 24.04 -27.59
CA PRO A 599 -16.83 24.71 -26.38
C PRO A 599 -17.51 23.70 -25.44
N ILE A 600 -17.19 23.79 -24.15
CA ILE A 600 -17.70 22.92 -23.09
C ILE A 600 -18.43 23.80 -22.08
N PHE A 601 -19.73 23.56 -21.89
CA PHE A 601 -20.53 24.23 -20.88
C PHE A 601 -21.09 23.19 -19.91
N SER A 602 -20.87 23.38 -18.61
CA SER A 602 -21.41 22.49 -17.58
C SER A 602 -21.98 23.27 -16.41
N VAL A 603 -23.02 22.73 -15.78
CA VAL A 603 -23.52 23.20 -14.48
C VAL A 603 -23.57 22.02 -13.53
N ASP A 604 -22.72 22.05 -12.50
CA ASP A 604 -22.79 21.12 -11.37
C ASP A 604 -23.61 21.73 -10.25
N SER A 605 -24.47 20.94 -9.62
CA SER A 605 -25.34 21.42 -8.56
C SER A 605 -25.76 20.29 -7.62
N GLY A 606 -25.91 20.61 -6.34
CA GLY A 606 -26.35 19.63 -5.35
C GLY A 606 -26.88 20.27 -4.08
N MET A 607 -27.58 19.46 -3.29
CA MET A 607 -28.14 19.85 -1.99
C MET A 607 -27.80 18.79 -0.94
N THR A 608 -27.74 19.20 0.32
CA THR A 608 -27.61 18.29 1.47
C THR A 608 -28.79 18.52 2.40
N PHE A 609 -29.65 17.52 2.53
CA PHE A 609 -30.70 17.47 3.55
C PHE A 609 -30.26 16.55 4.68
N GLU A 610 -30.47 16.95 5.92
CA GLU A 610 -30.17 16.14 7.11
C GLU A 610 -31.44 15.90 7.92
N ARG A 611 -31.56 14.72 8.53
CA ARG A 611 -32.61 14.42 9.51
C ARG A 611 -32.10 13.48 10.61
N PRO A 612 -32.58 13.60 11.86
CA PRO A 612 -32.47 12.52 12.82
C PRO A 612 -33.29 11.31 12.33
N SER A 613 -32.78 10.11 12.57
CA SER A 613 -33.43 8.85 12.24
C SER A 613 -33.05 7.78 13.27
N ASN A 614 -33.93 6.81 13.52
CA ASN A 614 -33.59 5.64 14.33
C ASN A 614 -33.58 4.39 13.42
N TRP A 615 -32.47 3.66 13.45
CA TRP A 615 -32.30 2.40 12.72
C TRP A 615 -31.75 1.34 13.67
N PHE A 616 -32.36 0.15 13.67
CA PHE A 616 -31.95 -0.98 14.52
C PHE A 616 -31.86 -0.66 16.03
N GLY A 617 -32.64 0.31 16.51
CA GLY A 617 -32.62 0.76 17.91
C GLY A 617 -31.49 1.74 18.27
N ARG A 618 -30.79 2.30 17.28
CA ARG A 618 -29.77 3.35 17.44
C ARG A 618 -30.14 4.60 16.65
N ASP A 619 -29.81 5.76 17.19
CA ASP A 619 -30.05 7.05 16.54
C ASP A 619 -28.88 7.40 15.60
N TYR A 620 -29.22 7.81 14.38
CA TYR A 620 -28.27 8.21 13.33
C TYR A 620 -28.77 9.48 12.64
N THR A 621 -27.84 10.37 12.28
CA THR A 621 -28.12 11.45 11.32
C THR A 621 -28.15 10.84 9.93
N GLN A 622 -29.32 10.85 9.28
CA GLN A 622 -29.43 10.45 7.88
C GLN A 622 -29.28 11.67 6.98
N THR A 623 -28.36 11.60 6.02
CA THR A 623 -28.28 12.58 4.93
C THR A 623 -29.11 12.13 3.73
N LEU A 624 -29.59 13.08 2.93
CA LEU A 624 -30.11 12.85 1.59
C LEU A 624 -29.52 13.92 0.66
N GLU A 625 -28.82 13.48 -0.37
CA GLU A 625 -27.92 14.31 -1.17
C GLU A 625 -28.20 14.11 -2.66
N PRO A 626 -29.18 14.85 -3.23
CA PRO A 626 -29.37 14.90 -4.68
C PRO A 626 -28.26 15.75 -5.33
N ARG A 627 -27.74 15.27 -6.47
CA ARG A 627 -26.82 15.99 -7.35
C ARG A 627 -27.33 15.95 -8.79
N LEU A 628 -27.34 17.10 -9.44
CA LEU A 628 -27.70 17.29 -10.84
C LEU A 628 -26.52 17.94 -11.57
N TYR A 629 -26.07 17.28 -12.64
CA TYR A 629 -24.96 17.74 -13.47
C TYR A 629 -25.39 17.82 -14.93
N TYR A 630 -25.51 19.03 -15.46
CA TYR A 630 -25.80 19.27 -16.87
C TYR A 630 -24.51 19.49 -17.66
N LEU A 631 -24.38 18.87 -18.83
CA LEU A 631 -23.24 19.05 -19.73
C LEU A 631 -23.71 19.26 -21.18
N ASN A 632 -23.12 20.26 -21.82
CA ASN A 632 -23.30 20.56 -23.24
C ASN A 632 -21.94 20.70 -23.96
N ILE A 633 -21.74 19.90 -25.01
CA ILE A 633 -20.59 19.90 -25.91
C ILE A 633 -21.15 19.65 -27.32
N PRO A 634 -20.89 20.51 -28.32
CA PRO A 634 -21.43 20.33 -29.67
C PRO A 634 -20.82 19.10 -30.36
N TYR A 635 -21.48 18.62 -31.41
CA TYR A 635 -20.91 17.59 -32.29
C TYR A 635 -19.93 18.20 -33.29
N GLU A 636 -18.72 17.65 -33.31
CA GLU A 636 -17.76 17.77 -34.41
C GLU A 636 -17.37 16.37 -34.87
N ASP A 637 -17.17 16.20 -36.18
CA ASP A 637 -16.72 14.93 -36.75
C ASP A 637 -15.26 14.68 -36.38
N GLN A 638 -14.96 13.44 -35.98
CA GLN A 638 -13.66 13.03 -35.46
C GLN A 638 -13.20 11.71 -36.09
N ASN A 639 -13.83 11.24 -37.17
CA ASN A 639 -13.52 9.96 -37.80
C ASN A 639 -12.12 9.93 -38.42
N ASP A 640 -11.65 11.05 -39.00
CA ASP A 640 -10.31 11.19 -39.58
C ASP A 640 -9.18 11.28 -38.53
N ILE A 641 -9.51 11.50 -37.25
CA ILE A 641 -8.51 11.56 -36.17
C ILE A 641 -8.15 10.13 -35.76
N PRO A 642 -6.88 9.68 -35.86
CA PRO A 642 -6.47 8.36 -35.39
C PRO A 642 -6.51 8.26 -33.86
N ILE A 643 -6.40 7.03 -33.33
CA ILE A 643 -6.37 6.77 -31.88
C ILE A 643 -4.92 6.55 -31.44
N PHE A 644 -4.47 7.30 -30.43
CA PHE A 644 -3.16 7.23 -29.80
C PHE A 644 -3.24 6.83 -28.31
N ASP A 645 -3.93 7.62 -27.48
CA ASP A 645 -4.05 7.40 -26.02
C ASP A 645 -5.50 7.30 -25.51
N THR A 646 -6.46 7.29 -26.45
CA THR A 646 -7.89 7.19 -26.17
C THR A 646 -8.43 5.77 -26.15
N ALA A 647 -9.06 5.41 -25.03
CA ALA A 647 -9.97 4.27 -24.87
C ALA A 647 -11.30 4.75 -24.27
N LEU A 648 -12.34 3.91 -24.29
CA LEU A 648 -13.58 4.20 -23.58
C LEU A 648 -13.35 4.01 -22.07
N ALA A 649 -13.64 5.03 -21.26
CA ALA A 649 -13.49 4.94 -19.82
C ALA A 649 -14.63 4.12 -19.19
N ASP A 650 -14.33 3.44 -18.09
CA ASP A 650 -15.30 2.56 -17.44
C ASP A 650 -16.47 3.35 -16.80
N PHE A 651 -17.71 2.96 -17.12
CA PHE A 651 -18.89 3.67 -16.64
C PHE A 651 -19.21 3.30 -15.19
N ASN A 652 -19.03 4.23 -14.26
CA ASN A 652 -19.25 4.06 -12.83
C ASN A 652 -19.59 5.40 -12.14
N PHE A 653 -19.77 5.39 -10.82
CA PHE A 653 -20.17 6.59 -10.05
C PHE A 653 -19.15 7.75 -10.07
N ALA A 654 -17.89 7.51 -10.41
CA ALA A 654 -16.94 8.60 -10.67
C ALA A 654 -17.10 9.13 -12.11
N GLN A 655 -17.19 8.23 -13.08
CA GLN A 655 -17.22 8.57 -14.52
C GLN A 655 -18.56 9.14 -15.01
N ILE A 656 -19.68 8.88 -14.33
CA ILE A 656 -21.01 9.40 -14.70
C ILE A 656 -21.11 10.95 -14.65
N PHE A 657 -20.16 11.60 -13.98
CA PHE A 657 -20.03 13.06 -13.88
C PHE A 657 -18.88 13.65 -14.73
N ALA A 658 -18.19 12.84 -15.54
CA ALA A 658 -17.08 13.31 -16.37
C ALA A 658 -17.54 14.09 -17.62
N ASP A 659 -16.73 15.06 -18.04
CA ASP A 659 -16.91 15.81 -19.29
C ASP A 659 -16.82 14.90 -20.52
N ASN A 660 -15.82 14.01 -20.51
CA ASN A 660 -15.50 13.11 -21.60
C ASN A 660 -15.66 11.67 -21.12
N GLN A 661 -16.36 10.83 -21.89
CA GLN A 661 -16.43 9.39 -21.63
C GLN A 661 -15.20 8.62 -22.15
N PHE A 662 -14.31 9.28 -22.89
CA PHE A 662 -13.06 8.71 -23.35
C PHE A 662 -11.88 9.14 -22.47
N SER A 663 -10.88 8.27 -22.32
CA SER A 663 -9.54 8.65 -21.87
C SER A 663 -8.80 9.40 -22.99
N GLY A 664 -7.66 10.02 -22.65
CA GLY A 664 -6.85 10.73 -23.64
C GLY A 664 -7.57 11.94 -24.23
N TRP A 665 -7.20 12.32 -25.46
CA TRP A 665 -7.81 13.47 -26.16
C TRP A 665 -8.19 13.20 -27.63
N ASP A 666 -8.03 11.98 -28.14
CA ASP A 666 -8.30 11.67 -29.56
C ASP A 666 -9.79 11.58 -29.88
N ARG A 667 -10.63 11.30 -28.88
CA ARG A 667 -12.09 11.47 -28.92
C ARG A 667 -12.56 12.32 -27.76
N ILE A 668 -13.45 13.26 -28.06
CA ILE A 668 -14.28 13.96 -27.07
C ILE A 668 -15.73 13.77 -27.52
N ASN A 669 -16.58 13.20 -26.68
CA ASN A 669 -17.98 13.00 -27.04
C ASN A 669 -18.71 14.34 -27.23
N ASN A 670 -19.66 14.37 -28.16
CA ASN A 670 -20.73 15.36 -28.08
C ASN A 670 -21.54 15.11 -26.80
N ALA A 671 -22.18 16.15 -26.27
CA ALA A 671 -22.99 16.04 -25.07
C ALA A 671 -24.16 17.02 -25.15
N ASN A 672 -25.34 16.53 -24.81
CA ASN A 672 -26.44 17.37 -24.36
C ASN A 672 -27.21 16.52 -23.35
N GLN A 673 -26.78 16.56 -22.10
CA GLN A 673 -27.12 15.52 -21.13
C GLN A 673 -27.28 16.04 -19.71
N LEU A 674 -28.12 15.37 -18.94
CA LEU A 674 -28.33 15.61 -17.51
C LEU A 674 -28.05 14.33 -16.74
N THR A 675 -26.94 14.29 -15.99
CA THR A 675 -26.70 13.29 -14.96
C THR A 675 -27.47 13.68 -13.70
N ALA A 676 -28.28 12.75 -13.19
CA ALA A 676 -28.93 12.85 -11.90
C ALA A 676 -28.47 11.71 -10.99
N ALA A 677 -28.08 12.03 -9.76
CA ALA A 677 -27.77 11.04 -8.73
C ALA A 677 -28.37 11.42 -7.38
N LEU A 678 -28.55 10.42 -6.54
CA LEU A 678 -29.06 10.55 -5.18
C LEU A 678 -28.22 9.67 -4.25
N SER A 679 -27.49 10.30 -3.34
CA SER A 679 -26.79 9.63 -2.24
C SER A 679 -27.60 9.75 -0.93
N SER A 680 -27.48 8.77 -0.05
CA SER A 680 -27.94 8.87 1.34
C SER A 680 -26.96 8.16 2.26
N ARG A 681 -26.56 8.85 3.33
CA ARG A 681 -25.65 8.31 4.37
C ARG A 681 -26.41 8.09 5.67
N LEU A 682 -25.97 7.13 6.48
CA LEU A 682 -26.23 7.08 7.92
C LEU A 682 -24.94 7.42 8.65
N ILE A 683 -24.98 8.48 9.44
CA ILE A 683 -23.84 9.01 10.20
C ILE A 683 -24.11 8.82 11.69
N ASP A 684 -23.15 8.27 12.42
CA ASP A 684 -23.20 8.17 13.87
C ASP A 684 -23.06 9.56 14.52
N PRO A 685 -24.02 10.02 15.35
CA PRO A 685 -24.07 11.40 15.82
C PRO A 685 -23.08 11.70 16.95
N THR A 686 -22.40 10.69 17.50
CA THR A 686 -21.43 10.85 18.60
C THR A 686 -19.98 10.87 18.09
N SER A 687 -19.71 10.11 17.03
CA SER A 687 -18.38 9.94 16.43
C SER A 687 -18.21 10.59 15.05
N GLY A 688 -19.30 10.95 14.36
CA GLY A 688 -19.29 11.52 13.02
C GLY A 688 -18.99 10.52 11.89
N ASN A 689 -18.94 9.21 12.19
CA ASN A 689 -18.58 8.17 11.23
C ASN A 689 -19.73 7.82 10.26
N GLU A 690 -19.41 7.68 8.96
CA GLU A 690 -20.32 7.10 7.95
C GLU A 690 -20.44 5.57 8.19
N ILE A 691 -21.60 5.12 8.64
CA ILE A 691 -21.88 3.70 8.97
C ILE A 691 -22.49 2.96 7.76
N MET A 692 -23.28 3.67 6.95
CA MET A 692 -23.83 3.18 5.69
C MET A 692 -23.90 4.31 4.66
N ARG A 693 -23.77 3.95 3.39
CA ARG A 693 -23.96 4.84 2.23
C ARG A 693 -24.65 4.06 1.11
N ALA A 694 -25.79 4.58 0.66
CA ALA A 694 -26.49 4.14 -0.54
C ALA A 694 -26.40 5.22 -1.63
N MET A 695 -26.32 4.81 -2.89
CA MET A 695 -26.28 5.69 -4.06
C MET A 695 -27.07 5.10 -5.22
N VAL A 696 -27.79 5.94 -5.95
CA VAL A 696 -28.33 5.64 -7.28
C VAL A 696 -28.01 6.78 -8.24
N GLY A 697 -27.83 6.47 -9.53
CA GLY A 697 -27.50 7.48 -10.54
C GLY A 697 -27.80 7.04 -11.97
N GLN A 698 -28.22 7.99 -12.80
CA GLN A 698 -28.46 7.79 -14.23
C GLN A 698 -28.18 9.09 -15.01
N ARG A 699 -27.74 8.93 -16.26
CA ARG A 699 -27.54 10.02 -17.22
C ARG A 699 -28.67 10.00 -18.25
N LEU A 700 -29.28 11.15 -18.51
CA LEU A 700 -30.35 11.33 -19.50
C LEU A 700 -29.77 12.09 -20.70
N TYR A 701 -29.99 11.57 -21.91
CA TYR A 701 -29.47 12.17 -23.14
C TYR A 701 -30.59 12.91 -23.88
N PHE A 702 -30.34 14.18 -24.24
CA PHE A 702 -31.22 14.98 -25.09
C PHE A 702 -30.79 14.95 -26.58
N THR A 703 -29.64 14.35 -26.89
CA THR A 703 -29.12 14.10 -28.25
C THR A 703 -28.28 12.83 -28.25
N ASP A 704 -28.39 12.02 -29.32
CA ASP A 704 -27.59 10.81 -29.53
C ASP A 704 -26.07 11.06 -29.47
N ASP A 705 -25.32 10.10 -28.93
CA ASP A 705 -23.86 10.06 -29.00
C ASP A 705 -23.41 9.62 -30.41
N LYS A 706 -22.73 10.51 -31.12
CA LYS A 706 -22.26 10.32 -32.50
C LYS A 706 -20.75 10.08 -32.62
N VAL A 707 -20.01 10.37 -31.55
CA VAL A 707 -18.55 10.19 -31.50
C VAL A 707 -18.25 8.83 -30.88
N ALA A 708 -17.60 7.96 -31.66
CA ALA A 708 -17.31 6.58 -31.30
C ALA A 708 -15.83 6.20 -31.54
N LEU A 709 -15.43 5.03 -31.05
CA LEU A 709 -14.14 4.43 -31.38
C LEU A 709 -14.24 3.68 -32.72
N PRO A 710 -13.16 3.60 -33.52
CA PRO A 710 -13.16 2.80 -34.76
C PRO A 710 -13.62 1.36 -34.51
N GLY A 711 -14.54 0.87 -35.35
CA GLY A 711 -15.12 -0.47 -35.23
C GLY A 711 -16.25 -0.62 -34.18
N THR A 712 -16.58 0.42 -33.41
CA THR A 712 -17.74 0.41 -32.49
C THR A 712 -18.96 1.08 -33.12
N THR A 713 -20.16 0.61 -32.77
CA THR A 713 -21.43 1.21 -33.21
C THR A 713 -21.82 2.38 -32.29
N THR A 714 -22.27 3.49 -32.89
CA THR A 714 -22.85 4.63 -32.15
C THR A 714 -24.13 4.20 -31.44
N ARG A 715 -24.16 4.27 -30.10
CA ARG A 715 -25.30 3.90 -29.27
C ARG A 715 -26.40 4.98 -29.33
N GLN A 716 -27.50 4.71 -30.04
CA GLN A 716 -28.67 5.60 -30.07
C GLN A 716 -29.57 5.36 -28.84
N TRP A 717 -29.14 5.85 -27.69
CA TRP A 717 -29.85 5.68 -26.40
C TRP A 717 -30.33 7.03 -25.85
N ASN A 718 -31.52 7.05 -25.25
CA ASN A 718 -32.07 8.26 -24.59
C ASN A 718 -31.70 8.36 -23.10
N ARG A 719 -31.07 7.31 -22.56
CA ARG A 719 -30.59 7.20 -21.17
C ARG A 719 -29.30 6.38 -21.12
N SER A 720 -28.53 6.52 -20.05
CA SER A 720 -27.51 5.54 -19.70
C SER A 720 -28.12 4.34 -18.97
N ASP A 721 -27.30 3.31 -18.85
CA ASP A 721 -27.31 2.31 -17.79
C ASP A 721 -27.64 2.98 -16.44
N PHE A 722 -28.44 2.30 -15.63
CA PHE A 722 -28.75 2.70 -14.26
C PHE A 722 -27.68 2.15 -13.32
N LEU A 723 -27.06 3.02 -12.54
CA LEU A 723 -26.09 2.67 -11.51
C LEU A 723 -26.75 2.66 -10.13
N ALA A 724 -26.52 1.60 -9.36
CA ALA A 724 -26.84 1.53 -7.94
C ALA A 724 -25.63 1.00 -7.14
N GLY A 725 -25.43 1.54 -5.93
CA GLY A 725 -24.34 1.17 -5.06
C GLY A 725 -24.72 1.26 -3.58
N PHE A 726 -24.23 0.33 -2.79
CA PHE A 726 -24.38 0.27 -1.34
C PHE A 726 -23.06 -0.14 -0.70
N THR A 727 -22.73 0.47 0.45
CA THR A 727 -21.64 0.04 1.32
C THR A 727 -21.98 0.37 2.76
N GLY A 728 -21.69 -0.51 3.71
CA GLY A 728 -21.89 -0.21 5.13
C GLY A 728 -21.92 -1.41 6.07
N GLN A 729 -22.04 -1.11 7.35
CA GLN A 729 -22.13 -2.10 8.43
C GLN A 729 -23.58 -2.57 8.61
N VAL A 730 -23.97 -3.65 7.92
CA VAL A 730 -25.34 -4.20 7.95
C VAL A 730 -25.72 -4.88 9.27
N LEU A 731 -24.75 -5.42 10.00
CA LEU A 731 -24.93 -6.05 11.32
C LEU A 731 -23.69 -5.75 12.20
N PRO A 732 -23.74 -5.92 13.53
CA PRO A 732 -22.55 -5.81 14.38
C PRO A 732 -21.36 -6.64 13.84
N ARG A 733 -20.27 -5.95 13.47
CA ARG A 733 -19.05 -6.52 12.86
C ARG A 733 -19.24 -7.25 11.51
N VAL A 734 -20.36 -7.05 10.82
CA VAL A 734 -20.57 -7.49 9.42
C VAL A 734 -20.73 -6.26 8.54
N TYR A 735 -19.81 -6.12 7.58
CA TYR A 735 -19.85 -5.13 6.53
C TYR A 735 -20.32 -5.80 5.24
N ALA A 736 -21.08 -5.08 4.43
CA ALA A 736 -21.49 -5.52 3.11
C ALA A 736 -21.35 -4.38 2.09
N ASP A 737 -20.97 -4.75 0.88
CA ASP A 737 -20.92 -3.90 -0.29
C ASP A 737 -21.73 -4.55 -1.42
N ALA A 738 -22.39 -3.72 -2.22
CA ALA A 738 -23.12 -4.18 -3.39
C ALA A 738 -23.12 -3.09 -4.46
N ALA A 739 -22.98 -3.48 -5.72
CA ALA A 739 -23.06 -2.56 -6.84
C ALA A 739 -23.67 -3.22 -8.07
N LEU A 740 -24.45 -2.45 -8.81
CA LEU A 740 -25.24 -2.88 -9.96
C LEU A 740 -25.11 -1.84 -11.07
N GLN A 741 -24.89 -2.33 -12.29
CA GLN A 741 -25.07 -1.60 -13.53
C GLN A 741 -26.03 -2.36 -14.42
N TYR A 742 -27.16 -1.72 -14.69
CA TYR A 742 -28.30 -2.31 -15.39
C TYR A 742 -28.61 -1.52 -16.66
N ASP A 743 -28.50 -2.16 -17.81
CA ASP A 743 -28.92 -1.59 -19.09
C ASP A 743 -30.46 -1.56 -19.14
N VAL A 744 -31.00 -0.34 -19.10
CA VAL A 744 -32.44 -0.09 -19.05
C VAL A 744 -33.11 -0.29 -20.41
N ASP A 745 -32.37 -0.10 -21.50
CA ASP A 745 -32.91 -0.17 -22.87
C ASP A 745 -32.87 -1.61 -23.41
N ASN A 746 -31.84 -2.40 -23.08
CA ASN A 746 -31.76 -3.85 -23.37
C ASN A 746 -32.33 -4.76 -22.26
N GLN A 747 -32.74 -4.20 -21.12
CA GLN A 747 -33.33 -4.91 -19.97
C GLN A 747 -32.41 -6.01 -19.37
N GLN A 748 -31.11 -5.75 -19.30
CA GLN A 748 -30.11 -6.72 -18.83
C GLN A 748 -29.18 -6.15 -17.76
N THR A 749 -28.73 -7.00 -16.84
CA THR A 749 -27.63 -6.67 -15.94
C THR A 749 -26.32 -6.78 -16.69
N ASP A 750 -25.76 -5.64 -17.09
CA ASP A 750 -24.43 -5.58 -17.71
C ASP A 750 -23.33 -5.97 -16.71
N ARG A 751 -23.48 -5.59 -15.43
CA ARG A 751 -22.51 -5.92 -14.37
C ARG A 751 -23.13 -5.90 -12.98
N PHE A 752 -22.63 -6.75 -12.08
CA PHE A 752 -23.01 -6.77 -10.67
C PHE A 752 -21.87 -7.30 -9.79
N SER A 753 -21.67 -6.70 -8.61
CA SER A 753 -20.81 -7.25 -7.57
C SER A 753 -21.49 -7.19 -6.21
N ILE A 754 -21.34 -8.23 -5.40
CA ILE A 754 -21.73 -8.23 -3.99
C ILE A 754 -20.58 -8.77 -3.15
N GLY A 755 -20.25 -8.06 -2.08
CA GLY A 755 -19.22 -8.41 -1.11
C GLY A 755 -19.75 -8.39 0.32
N THR A 756 -19.20 -9.27 1.15
CA THR A 756 -19.50 -9.36 2.57
C THR A 756 -18.23 -9.65 3.35
N ARG A 757 -18.03 -8.96 4.48
CA ARG A 757 -16.89 -9.10 5.38
C ARG A 757 -17.35 -9.18 6.83
N TYR A 758 -17.13 -10.31 7.47
CA TYR A 758 -17.31 -10.52 8.90
C TYR A 758 -15.96 -10.40 9.61
N PHE A 759 -15.82 -9.41 10.48
CA PHE A 759 -14.57 -9.09 11.18
C PHE A 759 -14.81 -8.86 12.68
N PRO A 760 -15.11 -9.92 13.47
CA PRO A 760 -15.53 -9.77 14.85
C PRO A 760 -14.42 -9.46 15.85
N ALA A 761 -13.14 -9.62 15.48
CA ALA A 761 -11.95 -9.27 16.24
C ALA A 761 -10.69 -9.38 15.35
N ALA A 762 -9.57 -8.81 15.79
CA ALA A 762 -8.26 -9.07 15.18
C ALA A 762 -7.97 -10.58 15.05
N GLY A 763 -7.46 -11.01 13.89
CA GLY A 763 -7.23 -12.42 13.58
C GLY A 763 -8.49 -13.28 13.37
N LYS A 764 -9.68 -12.68 13.33
CA LYS A 764 -10.95 -13.33 12.95
C LYS A 764 -11.57 -12.59 11.79
N LEU A 765 -11.50 -13.19 10.61
CA LEU A 765 -11.93 -12.60 9.34
C LEU A 765 -12.54 -13.67 8.45
N LEU A 766 -13.74 -13.39 7.92
CA LEU A 766 -14.31 -14.11 6.79
C LEU A 766 -14.82 -13.11 5.76
N ASN A 767 -14.33 -13.23 4.53
CA ASN A 767 -14.74 -12.47 3.36
C ASN A 767 -15.42 -13.42 2.37
N ALA A 768 -16.53 -13.00 1.77
CA ALA A 768 -17.14 -13.68 0.63
C ALA A 768 -17.68 -12.64 -0.35
N SER A 769 -17.30 -12.76 -1.63
CA SER A 769 -17.81 -11.91 -2.71
C SER A 769 -18.13 -12.69 -3.98
N TYR A 770 -19.01 -12.13 -4.80
CA TYR A 770 -19.35 -12.62 -6.13
C TYR A 770 -19.34 -11.45 -7.11
N SER A 771 -18.64 -11.62 -8.24
CA SER A 771 -18.45 -10.60 -9.25
C SER A 771 -18.84 -11.11 -10.63
N TYR A 772 -19.66 -10.33 -11.33
CA TYR A 772 -20.16 -10.58 -12.67
C TYR A 772 -19.96 -9.34 -13.55
N ASN A 773 -19.13 -9.46 -14.59
CA ASN A 773 -18.91 -8.46 -15.62
C ASN A 773 -18.50 -9.17 -16.94
N PRO A 774 -19.47 -9.64 -17.75
CA PRO A 774 -19.21 -10.30 -19.03
C PRO A 774 -18.64 -9.38 -20.12
N GLN A 775 -18.72 -8.05 -19.97
CA GLN A 775 -18.18 -7.08 -20.94
C GLN A 775 -16.75 -6.60 -20.60
N ALA A 776 -16.14 -7.12 -19.53
CA ALA A 776 -14.72 -6.87 -19.24
C ALA A 776 -13.80 -7.52 -20.30
N VAL A 777 -12.61 -6.93 -20.51
CA VAL A 777 -11.59 -7.42 -21.46
C VAL A 777 -11.24 -8.90 -21.22
N THR A 778 -11.15 -9.30 -19.95
CA THR A 778 -11.27 -10.69 -19.51
C THR A 778 -12.64 -10.84 -18.84
N PRO A 779 -13.63 -11.51 -19.46
CA PRO A 779 -14.97 -11.63 -18.88
C PRO A 779 -14.97 -12.26 -17.49
N ILE A 780 -15.64 -11.62 -16.53
CA ILE A 780 -15.64 -12.01 -15.11
C ILE A 780 -16.98 -12.64 -14.72
N LYS A 781 -16.93 -13.82 -14.11
CA LYS A 781 -18.05 -14.45 -13.41
C LYS A 781 -17.48 -15.40 -12.36
N GLN A 782 -17.14 -14.85 -11.19
CA GLN A 782 -16.37 -15.58 -10.18
C GLN A 782 -16.93 -15.41 -8.76
N VAL A 783 -16.67 -16.41 -7.93
CA VAL A 783 -16.86 -16.32 -6.47
C VAL A 783 -15.50 -16.32 -5.79
N ASP A 784 -15.33 -15.45 -4.80
CA ASP A 784 -14.16 -15.36 -3.96
C ASP A 784 -14.56 -15.58 -2.50
N VAL A 785 -13.94 -16.55 -1.82
CA VAL A 785 -14.08 -16.74 -0.38
C VAL A 785 -12.69 -16.74 0.23
N SER A 786 -12.44 -15.87 1.19
CA SER A 786 -11.14 -15.78 1.88
C SER A 786 -11.28 -15.49 3.37
N GLY A 787 -10.27 -15.82 4.16
CA GLY A 787 -10.34 -15.56 5.60
C GLY A 787 -9.15 -16.03 6.41
N GLN A 788 -9.22 -15.67 7.70
CA GLN A 788 -8.28 -16.05 8.75
C GLN A 788 -9.11 -16.39 9.99
N TRP A 789 -8.93 -17.58 10.56
CA TRP A 789 -9.73 -18.03 11.70
C TRP A 789 -8.91 -18.86 12.71
N PRO A 790 -9.01 -18.57 14.02
CA PRO A 790 -8.38 -19.38 15.05
C PRO A 790 -9.11 -20.72 15.18
N LEU A 791 -8.40 -21.81 14.91
CA LEU A 791 -8.85 -23.19 15.20
C LEU A 791 -8.64 -23.55 16.67
N SER A 792 -7.64 -22.96 17.31
CA SER A 792 -7.37 -23.05 18.75
C SER A 792 -6.77 -21.75 19.28
N GLY A 793 -6.46 -21.67 20.57
CA GLY A 793 -5.77 -20.52 21.17
C GLY A 793 -4.34 -20.25 20.67
N ARG A 794 -3.78 -21.14 19.84
CA ARG A 794 -2.45 -20.99 19.21
C ARG A 794 -2.43 -21.27 17.71
N LEU A 795 -3.35 -22.10 17.20
CA LEU A 795 -3.42 -22.49 15.79
C LEU A 795 -4.46 -21.64 15.06
N GLN A 796 -4.05 -20.97 13.99
CA GLN A 796 -4.91 -20.26 13.05
C GLN A 796 -4.87 -20.95 11.68
N ALA A 797 -6.00 -20.95 10.98
CA ALA A 797 -6.08 -21.29 9.57
C ALA A 797 -6.20 -20.01 8.74
N VAL A 798 -5.55 -20.01 7.57
CA VAL A 798 -5.68 -18.98 6.54
C VAL A 798 -6.07 -19.65 5.23
N GLY A 799 -6.88 -18.97 4.41
CA GLY A 799 -7.21 -19.50 3.10
C GLY A 799 -7.93 -18.52 2.18
N ARG A 800 -7.88 -18.84 0.89
CA ARG A 800 -8.65 -18.21 -0.18
C ARG A 800 -9.00 -19.23 -1.26
N TYR A 801 -10.20 -19.12 -1.79
CA TYR A 801 -10.68 -19.90 -2.93
C TYR A 801 -11.39 -18.96 -3.90
N ASN A 802 -10.78 -18.71 -5.06
CA ASN A 802 -11.32 -17.91 -6.14
C ASN A 802 -11.62 -18.81 -7.34
N TYR A 803 -12.88 -18.88 -7.77
CA TYR A 803 -13.35 -19.82 -8.79
C TYR A 803 -14.18 -19.14 -9.87
N SER A 804 -13.83 -19.40 -11.14
CA SER A 804 -14.56 -18.88 -12.31
C SER A 804 -15.62 -19.85 -12.81
N PHE A 805 -16.85 -19.37 -12.94
CA PHE A 805 -17.97 -20.04 -13.60
C PHE A 805 -18.02 -19.77 -15.12
N LEU A 806 -16.97 -19.18 -15.71
CA LEU A 806 -16.79 -19.07 -17.17
C LEU A 806 -15.83 -20.16 -17.66
N GLN A 807 -14.61 -20.20 -17.13
CA GLN A 807 -13.63 -21.26 -17.43
C GLN A 807 -13.87 -22.56 -16.63
N ASN A 808 -14.88 -22.59 -15.73
CA ASN A 808 -15.21 -23.72 -14.84
C ASN A 808 -14.05 -24.23 -13.96
N GLN A 809 -13.06 -23.39 -13.67
CA GLN A 809 -11.85 -23.77 -12.94
C GLN A 809 -11.46 -22.75 -11.83
N PRO A 810 -10.74 -23.20 -10.78
CA PRO A 810 -10.21 -22.30 -9.76
C PRO A 810 -9.06 -21.45 -10.31
N ILE A 811 -9.19 -20.13 -10.18
CA ILE A 811 -8.16 -19.15 -10.56
C ILE A 811 -7.03 -19.16 -9.53
N GLU A 812 -7.38 -19.10 -8.24
CA GLU A 812 -6.41 -19.03 -7.16
C GLU A 812 -6.92 -19.81 -5.95
N ILE A 813 -6.07 -20.67 -5.39
CA ILE A 813 -6.30 -21.40 -4.15
C ILE A 813 -5.13 -21.10 -3.22
N ILE A 814 -5.41 -20.61 -2.02
CA ILE A 814 -4.45 -20.45 -0.93
C ILE A 814 -4.99 -21.23 0.26
N GLY A 815 -4.14 -22.00 0.93
CA GLY A 815 -4.50 -22.72 2.15
C GLY A 815 -3.30 -22.87 3.05
N GLY A 816 -3.44 -22.53 4.33
CA GLY A 816 -2.32 -22.58 5.27
C GLY A 816 -2.71 -22.59 6.73
N LEU A 817 -1.70 -22.86 7.56
CA LEU A 817 -1.78 -22.90 9.01
C LEU A 817 -0.67 -22.04 9.61
N GLU A 818 -1.03 -21.26 10.64
CA GLU A 818 -0.08 -20.54 11.48
C GLU A 818 -0.18 -21.04 12.91
N TYR A 819 0.94 -21.43 13.52
CA TYR A 819 1.01 -21.81 14.93
C TYR A 819 1.84 -20.78 15.69
N ASN A 820 1.24 -20.10 16.67
CA ASN A 820 1.90 -19.12 17.52
C ASN A 820 2.15 -19.68 18.93
N ALA A 821 3.42 -19.77 19.33
CA ALA A 821 3.87 -20.19 20.66
C ALA A 821 4.20 -18.99 21.60
N GLY A 822 4.20 -17.77 21.09
CA GLY A 822 4.57 -16.52 21.75
C GLY A 822 5.98 -16.06 21.36
N CYS A 823 7.00 -16.87 21.68
CA CYS A 823 8.39 -16.57 21.29
C CYS A 823 8.78 -17.09 19.91
N TRP A 824 7.88 -17.81 19.22
CA TRP A 824 8.05 -18.21 17.83
C TRP A 824 6.69 -18.42 17.14
N VAL A 825 6.68 -18.27 15.81
CA VAL A 825 5.58 -18.66 14.92
C VAL A 825 6.12 -19.54 13.80
N VAL A 826 5.41 -20.63 13.48
CA VAL A 826 5.56 -21.34 12.19
C VAL A 826 4.37 -21.04 11.31
N ARG A 827 4.63 -20.70 10.04
CA ARG A 827 3.62 -20.57 8.98
C ARG A 827 3.90 -21.58 7.88
N VAL A 828 2.88 -22.34 7.49
CA VAL A 828 2.91 -23.25 6.34
C VAL A 828 1.75 -22.88 5.43
N VAL A 829 2.04 -22.43 4.21
CA VAL A 829 1.03 -21.96 3.26
C VAL A 829 1.30 -22.58 1.89
N GLY A 830 0.32 -23.32 1.36
CA GLY A 830 0.29 -23.74 -0.03
C GLY A 830 -0.49 -22.76 -0.90
N GLN A 831 -0.04 -22.57 -2.14
CA GLN A 831 -0.76 -21.81 -3.15
C GLN A 831 -0.78 -22.56 -4.49
N ARG A 832 -1.92 -22.54 -5.18
CA ARG A 832 -2.03 -22.76 -6.63
C ARG A 832 -2.58 -21.49 -7.27
N LEU A 833 -1.94 -21.05 -8.35
CA LEU A 833 -2.37 -19.92 -9.17
C LEU A 833 -2.42 -20.36 -10.64
N GLN A 834 -3.50 -20.00 -11.34
CA GLN A 834 -3.58 -20.10 -12.79
C GLN A 834 -2.77 -18.96 -13.44
N THR A 835 -1.80 -19.28 -14.31
CA THR A 835 -0.89 -18.29 -14.93
C THR A 835 -1.20 -18.04 -16.41
N THR A 836 -1.65 -19.07 -17.14
CA THR A 836 -2.22 -18.96 -18.50
C THR A 836 -3.55 -19.73 -18.54
N GLU A 837 -4.30 -19.74 -19.65
CA GLU A 837 -5.51 -20.60 -19.72
C GLU A 837 -5.18 -22.10 -19.57
N ALA A 838 -3.95 -22.51 -19.93
CA ALA A 838 -3.48 -23.89 -19.83
C ALA A 838 -2.73 -24.19 -18.52
N ASP A 839 -1.90 -23.26 -18.04
CA ASP A 839 -0.87 -23.52 -17.03
C ASP A 839 -1.22 -22.98 -15.63
N ALA A 840 -0.76 -23.69 -14.61
CA ALA A 840 -0.98 -23.31 -13.22
C ALA A 840 0.24 -23.60 -12.34
N THR A 841 0.89 -22.54 -11.89
CA THR A 841 2.00 -22.58 -10.94
C THR A 841 1.51 -22.99 -9.55
N THR A 842 2.21 -23.93 -8.92
CA THR A 842 1.98 -24.34 -7.52
C THR A 842 3.21 -24.01 -6.67
N ARG A 843 3.01 -23.39 -5.51
CA ARG A 843 4.07 -22.92 -4.61
C ARG A 843 3.80 -23.35 -3.16
N ALA A 844 4.86 -23.66 -2.43
CA ALA A 844 4.81 -24.01 -1.02
C ALA A 844 5.72 -23.09 -0.22
N PHE A 845 5.11 -22.35 0.71
CA PHE A 845 5.80 -21.42 1.61
C PHE A 845 5.90 -22.04 3.01
N VAL A 846 7.10 -22.08 3.56
CA VAL A 846 7.36 -22.45 4.95
C VAL A 846 8.21 -21.36 5.60
N GLN A 847 7.74 -20.82 6.72
CA GLN A 847 8.43 -19.79 7.49
C GLN A 847 8.49 -20.17 8.97
N LEU A 848 9.66 -19.99 9.57
CA LEU A 848 9.86 -19.96 11.01
C LEU A 848 10.26 -18.53 11.41
N GLU A 849 9.42 -17.86 12.19
CA GLU A 849 9.67 -16.56 12.78
C GLU A 849 10.01 -16.75 14.26
N LEU A 850 11.22 -16.35 14.66
CA LEU A 850 11.68 -16.32 16.04
C LEU A 850 11.49 -14.90 16.56
N SER A 851 10.59 -14.73 17.54
CA SER A 851 10.10 -13.42 17.98
C SER A 851 11.25 -12.54 18.48
N ASP A 852 11.29 -11.29 17.99
CA ASP A 852 12.34 -10.29 18.22
C ASP A 852 13.78 -10.73 17.85
N PHE A 853 13.94 -11.78 17.02
CA PHE A 853 15.26 -12.27 16.59
C PHE A 853 15.40 -12.44 15.07
N SER A 854 14.52 -13.21 14.40
CA SER A 854 14.78 -13.66 13.03
C SER A 854 13.54 -14.16 12.28
N ARG A 855 13.57 -14.07 10.95
CA ARG A 855 12.65 -14.77 10.04
C ARG A 855 13.47 -15.68 9.12
N LEU A 856 13.14 -16.96 9.10
CA LEU A 856 13.79 -18.03 8.35
C LEU A 856 12.79 -18.63 7.35
N GLY A 857 13.22 -18.88 6.11
CA GLY A 857 12.35 -19.43 5.06
C GLY A 857 11.50 -18.38 4.31
N SER A 858 10.82 -18.82 3.25
CA SER A 858 10.00 -17.96 2.39
C SER A 858 8.82 -17.34 3.14
N SER A 859 8.67 -16.02 3.11
CA SER A 859 7.60 -15.31 3.84
C SER A 859 6.28 -15.29 3.06
N PRO A 860 5.19 -15.92 3.56
CA PRO A 860 3.86 -15.80 2.96
C PRO A 860 3.13 -14.50 3.37
N ILE A 861 3.71 -13.66 4.24
CA ILE A 861 3.00 -12.53 4.85
C ILE A 861 2.48 -11.53 3.80
N ASN A 862 3.34 -11.10 2.86
CA ASN A 862 2.96 -10.15 1.82
C ASN A 862 1.88 -10.74 0.88
N LEU A 863 1.94 -12.05 0.62
CA LEU A 863 0.91 -12.78 -0.13
C LEU A 863 -0.42 -12.73 0.63
N LEU A 864 -0.44 -13.16 1.90
CA LEU A 864 -1.65 -13.22 2.72
C LEU A 864 -2.28 -11.83 2.91
N GLN A 865 -1.49 -10.80 3.23
CA GLN A 865 -1.97 -9.42 3.38
C GLN A 865 -2.63 -8.88 2.10
N ARG A 866 -2.03 -9.12 0.92
CA ARG A 866 -2.56 -8.65 -0.37
C ARG A 866 -3.72 -9.51 -0.90
N ARG A 867 -3.77 -10.80 -0.54
CA ARG A 867 -4.74 -11.76 -1.07
C ARG A 867 -5.92 -12.02 -0.14
N ILE A 868 -5.83 -11.67 1.14
CA ILE A 868 -6.91 -11.84 2.13
C ILE A 868 -7.16 -10.47 2.79
N PRO A 869 -8.06 -9.63 2.24
CA PRO A 869 -8.25 -8.24 2.70
C PRO A 869 -8.63 -8.15 4.18
N GLY A 870 -7.73 -7.62 5.01
CA GLY A 870 -7.88 -7.52 6.46
C GLY A 870 -7.21 -8.64 7.28
N TYR A 871 -6.37 -9.47 6.66
CA TYR A 871 -5.52 -10.45 7.37
C TYR A 871 -4.58 -9.76 8.36
N GLY A 872 -4.54 -10.25 9.61
CA GLY A 872 -3.71 -9.73 10.69
C GLY A 872 -2.54 -10.65 11.01
N VAL A 873 -1.32 -10.11 11.00
CA VAL A 873 -0.09 -10.89 11.26
C VAL A 873 -0.08 -11.41 12.69
N ALA A 874 0.00 -12.74 12.86
CA ALA A 874 -0.22 -13.40 14.17
C ALA A 874 0.72 -12.98 15.31
N ASN A 875 1.87 -12.35 15.00
CA ASN A 875 2.87 -11.87 15.98
C ASN A 875 2.85 -10.34 16.20
N GLN A 876 1.97 -9.59 15.54
CA GLN A 876 1.82 -8.15 15.77
C GLN A 876 0.51 -7.89 16.52
N PRO A 877 0.51 -7.16 17.65
CA PRO A 877 -0.72 -6.62 18.19
C PRO A 877 -1.30 -5.67 17.13
N GLN A 878 -2.48 -6.02 16.59
CA GLN A 878 -3.15 -5.24 15.55
C GLN A 878 -3.65 -3.92 16.15
N THR A 879 -2.80 -2.89 16.16
CA THR A 879 -3.14 -1.53 16.56
C THR A 879 -3.93 -0.82 15.46
N ASP A 880 -5.03 -1.43 15.02
CA ASP A 880 -6.06 -0.78 14.20
C ASP A 880 -7.17 -0.26 15.11
N SER A 881 -6.90 0.88 15.75
CA SER A 881 -7.83 1.57 16.63
C SER A 881 -9.11 2.06 15.93
N ALA A 882 -9.21 1.97 14.60
CA ALA A 882 -10.43 2.29 13.86
C ALA A 882 -11.43 1.12 13.81
N LEU A 883 -11.01 -0.12 14.10
CA LEU A 883 -11.84 -1.32 14.05
C LEU A 883 -11.84 -2.17 15.34
N ALA A 884 -10.87 -1.96 16.25
CA ALA A 884 -10.76 -2.77 17.47
C ALA A 884 -11.71 -2.35 18.61
N GLU A 885 -12.14 -1.07 18.67
CA GLU A 885 -13.09 -0.55 19.65
C GLU A 885 -14.48 -0.30 19.01
N GLN A 886 -15.14 -1.36 18.54
CA GLN A 886 -16.53 -1.38 18.01
C GLN A 886 -17.32 -2.62 18.44
#